data_AF-A0A651H8P3-F1
#
_entry.id   AF-A0A651H8P3-F1
#
_cell.length_a   1.000
_cell.length_b   1.000
_cell.length_c   1.000
_cell.angle_alpha   90.00
_cell.angle_beta   90.00
_cell.angle_gamma   90.00
#
_symmetry.space_group_name_H-M   'P 1'
#
loop_
_entity.id
_entity.type
_entity.pdbx_description
1 polymer ?
#
loop_
_entity_poly.entity_id
_entity_poly.type
_entity_poly.pdbx_seq_one_letter_code
_entity_poly.pdbx_strand_id
1 'polypeptide(L)'
;MADHRQGPASSLGPLTGPTALLSFQRPVSIRTARRLPAAPVLLKRPSMAPLPAPEHRLGERSEMHATPRPSPPPPAGPQGPPGDTPSRSRPAGPGRKLPPSSPSRSEARFPRGKASPESYTNRPPPSGRHAPLLSRRFLARPLPYDPVAGVGVGGRRSSPTAGGSASGTNLRPRRRFRPMVQVQVPFRSRYTPPPPTRWDAWERRHSPLGPYPGPNRRKGGGRLVLASNRLPVTLTPKPDGRWQSSPASGGLVSALWPILSRRGGVWTGWTGAPGAGQAELDGALESLPGGDRCRLQAVALTEEEVESYYGGFSNQVLWPLFHGFSHLCRPAPHFWESYRRVNARFADSLTACLRWDDLIWVQDYHLILLGKELRERGLDHRMVYFLHIPFPPLELLERIPGHRELVEGLLHFDLVGFQTIRDREHFLDAARQLFPESFPPESGIPDPVLDGRQILTGIFPISIDFQGYSGDAHGSVVLALEQAIRNQARGRTLLLGVDRLDYTKGIPEKLKGLDLALERWPELRGSVVLKQLVVPSRDTVPAYRDAKAEIEERVDALNRRWGTADWVPVEYRYESWTRAELLAHYRAADAALVTPLNDGMNLVAKEYVAANAGSGVLILSVFAGTAGELGESALLVNPSESDSVAAAIRQAHVMAPEERRARMDQARNQIRSHDVHRWVKHFLEAGIRIR
;
A
#
# COMPACT_ATOMS: atom_id res chain seq x y z
N MET A 1 27.67 -59.14 8.01
CA MET A 1 27.00 -60.26 8.69
C MET A 1 25.63 -59.73 9.09
N ALA A 2 24.57 -60.17 8.41
CA ALA A 2 23.70 -61.27 8.85
C ALA A 2 22.91 -60.82 10.10
N ASP A 3 21.68 -60.31 10.01
CA ASP A 3 20.46 -60.82 9.34
C ASP A 3 20.02 -62.19 9.86
N HIS A 4 18.86 -62.22 10.51
CA HIS A 4 17.79 -63.16 10.16
C HIS A 4 16.44 -62.78 10.79
N ARG A 5 15.35 -63.03 10.05
CA ARG A 5 13.95 -62.98 10.52
C ARG A 5 13.48 -64.37 10.94
N GLN A 6 12.42 -64.46 11.76
CA GLN A 6 11.16 -65.15 11.40
C GLN A 6 10.01 -64.86 12.40
N GLY A 7 8.78 -65.18 11.98
CA GLY A 7 7.54 -65.04 12.78
C GLY A 7 7.19 -66.31 13.59
N PRO A 8 5.91 -66.61 13.86
CA PRO A 8 4.80 -66.53 12.89
C PRO A 8 3.57 -65.74 13.38
N ALA A 9 2.47 -65.82 12.64
CA ALA A 9 1.16 -65.26 12.98
C ALA A 9 0.05 -66.30 12.77
N SER A 10 -1.08 -66.19 13.49
CA SER A 10 -2.45 -66.40 12.94
C SER A 10 -3.58 -66.31 13.98
N SER A 11 -4.51 -65.37 13.75
CA SER A 11 -5.99 -65.49 13.80
C SER A 11 -6.78 -65.95 15.05
N LEU A 12 -8.03 -65.43 15.11
CA LEU A 12 -9.22 -65.89 15.88
C LEU A 12 -9.33 -65.49 17.37
N GLY A 13 -10.54 -65.05 17.74
CA GLY A 13 -11.11 -65.08 19.11
C GLY A 13 -12.35 -66.00 19.09
N PRO A 14 -13.40 -65.83 19.94
CA PRO A 14 -13.65 -64.79 20.96
C PRO A 14 -14.08 -65.38 22.34
N LEU A 15 -14.84 -64.61 23.16
CA LEU A 15 -15.41 -64.94 24.49
C LEU A 15 -14.35 -64.92 25.64
N THR A 16 -14.65 -64.61 26.91
CA THR A 16 -15.89 -64.72 27.72
C THR A 16 -16.13 -63.53 28.69
N GLY A 17 -17.39 -63.29 29.09
CA GLY A 17 -17.76 -62.52 30.31
C GLY A 17 -18.02 -63.44 31.53
N PRO A 18 -18.31 -62.89 32.72
CA PRO A 18 -19.71 -62.80 33.21
C PRO A 18 -20.11 -61.38 33.68
N THR A 19 -21.35 -60.89 33.53
CA THR A 19 -22.62 -61.24 34.25
C THR A 19 -22.56 -60.76 35.72
N ALA A 20 -23.51 -59.99 36.29
CA ALA A 20 -24.96 -60.10 36.12
C ALA A 20 -25.81 -58.85 35.71
N LEU A 21 -26.72 -58.40 36.59
CA LEU A 21 -28.15 -58.14 36.27
C LEU A 21 -28.79 -57.08 37.23
N LEU A 22 -30.03 -56.55 37.12
CA LEU A 22 -31.30 -56.69 36.33
C LEU A 22 -31.96 -55.26 36.35
N SER A 23 -33.09 -54.84 35.75
CA SER A 23 -34.20 -55.41 34.96
C SER A 23 -34.82 -54.34 34.01
N PHE A 24 -36.05 -54.53 33.50
CA PHE A 24 -36.80 -53.60 32.62
C PHE A 24 -38.32 -53.88 32.65
N GLN A 25 -39.18 -52.86 32.43
CA GLN A 25 -40.55 -52.89 31.84
C GLN A 25 -41.28 -51.54 32.07
N ARG A 26 -42.30 -51.08 31.32
CA ARG A 26 -42.69 -51.16 29.88
C ARG A 26 -43.71 -49.99 29.61
N PRO A 27 -44.06 -49.62 28.35
CA PRO A 27 -44.73 -48.35 28.03
C PRO A 27 -46.27 -48.41 27.93
N VAL A 28 -46.92 -47.25 28.02
CA VAL A 28 -48.34 -46.99 27.68
C VAL A 28 -48.46 -45.66 26.92
N SER A 29 -49.48 -45.52 26.07
CA SER A 29 -49.81 -44.28 25.33
C SER A 29 -51.33 -44.11 25.24
N ILE A 30 -51.87 -42.90 25.41
CA ILE A 30 -53.14 -42.45 24.79
C ILE A 30 -53.34 -40.92 24.83
N ARG A 31 -53.96 -40.47 23.75
CA ARG A 31 -54.41 -39.15 23.25
C ARG A 31 -54.88 -38.02 24.22
N THR A 32 -54.83 -36.80 23.64
CA THR A 32 -55.89 -35.76 23.48
C THR A 32 -55.80 -34.40 24.21
N ALA A 33 -55.96 -33.32 23.41
CA ALA A 33 -56.35 -31.94 23.75
C ALA A 33 -55.30 -31.07 24.50
N ARG A 34 -55.26 -29.72 24.39
CA ARG A 34 -56.10 -28.72 23.68
C ARG A 34 -55.25 -27.77 22.78
N ARG A 35 -55.94 -26.89 22.03
CA ARG A 35 -55.40 -25.83 21.14
C ARG A 35 -55.36 -24.45 21.84
N LEU A 36 -54.48 -23.56 21.35
CA LEU A 36 -54.50 -22.07 21.42
C LEU A 36 -54.27 -21.41 22.80
N PRO A 37 -53.88 -20.10 22.85
CA PRO A 37 -53.34 -19.21 21.79
C PRO A 37 -51.94 -18.63 22.12
N ALA A 38 -51.41 -17.78 21.23
CA ALA A 38 -50.18 -17.01 21.46
C ALA A 38 -50.46 -15.62 22.06
N ALA A 39 -49.47 -15.04 22.75
CA ALA A 39 -49.44 -13.64 23.19
C ALA A 39 -48.01 -13.06 23.06
N PRO A 40 -47.83 -11.76 22.77
CA PRO A 40 -46.52 -11.19 22.43
C PRO A 40 -45.71 -10.72 23.64
N VAL A 41 -44.38 -10.86 23.57
CA VAL A 41 -43.44 -10.27 24.54
C VAL A 41 -43.14 -8.82 24.14
N LEU A 42 -43.65 -7.85 24.92
CA LEU A 42 -43.26 -6.45 24.77
C LEU A 42 -41.85 -6.20 25.35
N LEU A 43 -40.88 -5.95 24.47
CA LEU A 43 -39.62 -5.31 24.86
C LEU A 43 -39.81 -3.79 24.90
N LYS A 44 -39.63 -3.18 26.09
CA LYS A 44 -39.74 -1.73 26.28
C LYS A 44 -38.60 -1.01 25.54
N ARG A 45 -38.93 -0.01 24.73
CA ARG A 45 -37.95 0.98 24.25
C ARG A 45 -37.65 1.99 25.36
N PRO A 46 -36.39 2.46 25.52
CA PRO A 46 -36.12 3.64 26.34
C PRO A 46 -36.69 4.91 25.66
N SER A 47 -37.09 5.88 26.48
CA SER A 47 -37.57 7.19 26.00
C SER A 47 -36.39 8.14 25.82
N MET A 48 -36.41 8.94 24.75
CA MET A 48 -35.59 10.16 24.63
C MET A 48 -36.50 11.36 24.40
N ALA A 49 -36.19 12.47 25.05
CA ALA A 49 -36.97 13.70 24.96
C ALA A 49 -36.74 14.41 23.60
N PRO A 50 -37.75 15.12 23.05
CA PRO A 50 -37.58 15.92 21.85
C PRO A 50 -36.85 17.23 22.14
N LEU A 51 -35.91 17.60 21.27
CA LEU A 51 -35.42 18.98 21.15
C LEU A 51 -36.38 19.78 20.25
N PRO A 52 -36.57 21.09 20.48
CA PRO A 52 -37.56 21.89 19.78
C PRO A 52 -37.15 22.22 18.33
N ALA A 53 -38.14 22.30 17.44
CA ALA A 53 -37.98 22.85 16.10
C ALA A 53 -38.16 24.38 16.11
N PRO A 54 -37.53 25.14 15.19
CA PRO A 54 -37.70 26.58 15.10
C PRO A 54 -39.06 26.97 14.48
N GLU A 55 -39.77 27.93 15.08
CA GLU A 55 -41.00 28.49 14.51
C GLU A 55 -40.70 29.42 13.31
N HIS A 56 -41.40 29.21 12.20
CA HIS A 56 -41.62 30.27 11.21
C HIS A 56 -42.81 31.13 11.66
N ARG A 57 -42.64 32.46 11.66
CA ARG A 57 -43.76 33.41 11.59
C ARG A 57 -43.72 34.20 10.29
N LEU A 58 -44.90 34.50 9.77
CA LEU A 58 -45.15 35.32 8.58
C LEU A 58 -45.73 36.68 9.00
N GLY A 59 -45.50 37.71 8.18
CA GLY A 59 -45.94 39.08 8.38
C GLY A 59 -44.79 40.08 8.19
N GLU A 60 -44.89 41.12 7.36
CA GLU A 60 -45.96 41.45 6.40
C GLU A 60 -45.40 42.31 5.24
N ARG A 61 -46.24 42.74 4.28
CA ARG A 61 -45.78 43.34 3.01
C ARG A 61 -45.50 44.85 3.10
N SER A 62 -44.50 45.31 2.35
CA SER A 62 -44.52 46.56 1.58
C SER A 62 -43.48 46.53 0.45
N GLU A 63 -43.69 47.32 -0.60
CA GLU A 63 -42.97 47.24 -1.89
C GLU A 63 -42.04 48.44 -2.10
N MET A 64 -40.93 48.28 -2.86
CA MET A 64 -40.59 49.08 -4.07
C MET A 64 -39.16 48.87 -4.60
N HIS A 65 -39.05 48.83 -5.95
CA HIS A 65 -37.93 49.17 -6.86
C HIS A 65 -36.43 48.84 -6.56
N ALA A 66 -35.96 47.77 -7.23
CA ALA A 66 -34.91 47.77 -8.27
C ALA A 66 -33.49 48.41 -8.09
N THR A 67 -32.47 47.53 -8.03
CA THR A 67 -31.11 47.60 -8.67
C THR A 67 -30.09 48.71 -8.29
N PRO A 68 -28.77 48.54 -8.54
CA PRO A 68 -27.92 47.34 -8.73
C PRO A 68 -26.73 47.24 -7.72
N ARG A 69 -25.80 46.30 -7.92
CA ARG A 69 -24.57 46.12 -7.09
C ARG A 69 -23.41 47.06 -7.49
N PRO A 70 -22.54 47.48 -6.54
CA PRO A 70 -21.16 47.91 -6.79
C PRO A 70 -20.14 46.78 -6.51
N SER A 71 -18.91 46.94 -7.04
CA SER A 71 -17.74 46.05 -6.83
C SER A 71 -16.65 46.74 -6.00
N PRO A 72 -15.77 45.99 -5.29
CA PRO A 72 -14.65 46.58 -4.54
C PRO A 72 -13.45 46.99 -5.45
N PRO A 73 -12.64 47.98 -5.06
CA PRO A 73 -11.50 48.50 -5.83
C PRO A 73 -10.18 47.73 -5.63
N PRO A 74 -9.18 47.91 -6.52
CA PRO A 74 -7.87 47.23 -6.49
C PRO A 74 -6.80 47.93 -5.63
N PRO A 75 -5.68 47.25 -5.28
CA PRO A 75 -4.55 47.84 -4.55
C PRO A 75 -3.63 48.71 -5.42
N ALA A 76 -2.92 49.65 -4.80
CA ALA A 76 -2.03 50.62 -5.45
C ALA A 76 -0.54 50.39 -5.13
N GLY A 77 0.33 50.81 -6.06
CA GLY A 77 1.79 50.66 -6.04
C GLY A 77 2.60 51.91 -5.63
N PRO A 78 3.94 51.90 -5.84
CA PRO A 78 4.88 52.53 -4.92
C PRO A 78 5.53 53.85 -5.38
N GLN A 79 6.12 54.61 -4.45
CA GLN A 79 7.06 55.73 -4.69
C GLN A 79 8.21 55.76 -3.66
N GLY A 80 9.25 56.58 -3.94
CA GLY A 80 10.59 56.53 -3.31
C GLY A 80 11.09 57.83 -2.63
N PRO A 81 12.43 58.02 -2.51
CA PRO A 81 13.09 58.78 -1.42
C PRO A 81 13.46 60.25 -1.73
N PRO A 82 13.85 61.07 -0.72
CA PRO A 82 15.24 61.23 -0.19
C PRO A 82 15.33 61.06 1.36
N GLY A 83 16.40 61.36 2.13
CA GLY A 83 17.71 62.01 1.90
C GLY A 83 18.66 61.95 3.13
N ASP A 84 19.68 62.83 3.22
CA ASP A 84 20.89 62.67 4.05
C ASP A 84 21.10 63.61 5.27
N THR A 85 21.43 63.03 6.45
CA THR A 85 22.45 63.46 7.48
C THR A 85 22.40 64.91 8.07
N PRO A 86 23.34 65.41 8.95
CA PRO A 86 24.39 64.77 9.79
C PRO A 86 24.42 65.26 11.30
N SER A 87 25.51 64.91 12.02
CA SER A 87 26.06 65.56 13.26
C SER A 87 25.50 65.15 14.66
N ARG A 88 26.18 65.40 15.79
CA ARG A 88 27.58 65.08 16.24
C ARG A 88 27.75 65.49 17.73
N SER A 89 28.24 64.63 18.63
CA SER A 89 28.81 65.07 19.92
C SER A 89 29.76 64.03 20.58
N ARG A 90 30.71 64.55 21.38
CA ARG A 90 31.79 63.93 22.19
C ARG A 90 32.13 64.94 23.32
N PRO A 91 32.97 64.68 24.35
CA PRO A 91 33.94 63.60 24.56
C PRO A 91 33.35 62.47 25.46
N ALA A 92 34.01 61.70 26.34
CA ALA A 92 35.37 61.69 26.90
C ALA A 92 35.83 60.29 27.40
N GLY A 93 36.91 60.26 28.18
CA GLY A 93 37.39 59.15 29.03
C GLY A 93 38.06 59.74 30.30
N PRO A 94 38.91 59.02 31.07
CA PRO A 94 39.50 57.70 30.78
C PRO A 94 39.37 56.64 31.91
N GLY A 95 39.62 55.36 31.60
CA GLY A 95 39.67 54.29 32.63
C GLY A 95 40.19 52.93 32.12
N ARG A 96 41.32 52.49 32.69
CA ARG A 96 41.95 51.14 32.74
C ARG A 96 40.99 49.94 32.46
N LYS A 97 41.37 48.84 31.79
CA LYS A 97 42.67 48.33 31.26
C LYS A 97 42.42 47.29 30.13
N LEU A 98 43.39 47.10 29.23
CA LEU A 98 43.50 46.00 28.25
C LEU A 98 44.55 44.95 28.74
N PRO A 99 45.00 43.98 27.92
CA PRO A 99 44.32 42.76 27.41
C PRO A 99 45.08 41.48 27.90
N PRO A 100 44.75 40.24 27.48
CA PRO A 100 45.56 39.06 27.87
C PRO A 100 46.88 38.95 27.10
N SER A 101 47.91 38.38 27.74
CA SER A 101 49.19 38.02 27.11
C SER A 101 49.79 36.73 27.69
N SER A 102 50.19 35.81 26.82
CA SER A 102 51.11 34.71 27.14
C SER A 102 52.54 35.24 27.32
N PRO A 103 53.46 34.51 27.97
CA PRO A 103 54.45 33.80 27.15
C PRO A 103 55.07 32.50 27.76
N SER A 104 55.86 31.81 26.92
CA SER A 104 56.98 30.90 27.28
C SER A 104 56.61 29.49 27.80
N ARG A 105 57.45 28.44 27.65
CA ARG A 105 58.59 28.17 26.74
C ARG A 105 58.96 26.66 26.81
N SER A 106 59.22 26.01 25.68
CA SER A 106 60.42 25.15 25.44
C SER A 106 60.28 24.30 24.16
N GLU A 107 61.37 24.17 23.40
CA GLU A 107 61.52 23.24 22.27
C GLU A 107 62.71 22.30 22.55
N ALA A 108 62.73 21.12 21.93
CA ALA A 108 63.85 20.18 22.00
C ALA A 108 64.24 19.56 20.64
N ARG A 109 64.95 20.36 19.83
CA ARG A 109 66.02 19.98 18.87
C ARG A 109 65.86 18.74 17.95
N PHE A 110 65.85 19.03 16.63
CA PHE A 110 66.47 18.18 15.61
C PHE A 110 68.01 18.20 15.68
N PRO A 111 68.68 17.24 15.00
CA PRO A 111 69.81 17.60 14.15
C PRO A 111 69.80 16.96 12.73
N ARG A 112 69.92 17.83 11.71
CA ARG A 112 70.83 17.81 10.52
C ARG A 112 71.11 16.48 9.78
N GLY A 113 71.11 16.40 8.43
CA GLY A 113 70.78 17.39 7.38
C GLY A 113 71.72 17.32 6.14
N LYS A 114 71.46 18.16 5.11
CA LYS A 114 72.27 18.42 3.88
C LYS A 114 72.32 17.28 2.83
N ALA A 115 72.43 17.52 1.51
CA ALA A 115 72.41 18.77 0.71
C ALA A 115 71.90 18.53 -0.75
N SER A 116 71.61 19.64 -1.46
CA SER A 116 71.26 19.77 -2.90
C SER A 116 72.54 19.84 -3.80
N PRO A 117 72.55 20.19 -5.12
CA PRO A 117 71.60 21.01 -5.93
C PRO A 117 71.37 20.58 -7.42
N GLU A 118 70.89 21.55 -8.23
CA GLU A 118 70.79 21.63 -9.72
C GLU A 118 69.50 21.13 -10.41
N SER A 119 68.96 21.80 -11.45
CA SER A 119 69.08 23.22 -11.89
C SER A 119 67.87 23.66 -12.77
N TYR A 120 67.84 24.92 -13.25
CA TYR A 120 66.69 25.60 -13.90
C TYR A 120 66.62 25.46 -15.44
N THR A 121 65.42 25.62 -16.03
CA THR A 121 65.17 26.51 -17.21
C THR A 121 63.66 26.81 -17.43
N ASN A 122 63.29 27.66 -18.41
CA ASN A 122 62.03 28.45 -18.42
C ASN A 122 61.26 28.48 -19.76
N ARG A 123 59.92 28.32 -19.72
CA ARG A 123 58.86 28.97 -20.58
C ARG A 123 58.96 28.77 -22.13
N PRO A 124 58.09 29.37 -22.99
CA PRO A 124 56.75 29.98 -22.84
C PRO A 124 55.64 29.33 -23.74
N PRO A 125 54.37 29.81 -23.71
CA PRO A 125 53.26 29.33 -24.56
C PRO A 125 52.91 30.25 -25.77
N PRO A 126 52.12 29.77 -26.76
CA PRO A 126 51.50 30.59 -27.81
C PRO A 126 50.07 31.07 -27.46
N SER A 127 49.51 32.01 -28.24
CA SER A 127 48.18 32.60 -28.00
C SER A 127 47.44 33.04 -29.30
N GLY A 128 46.11 33.17 -29.23
CA GLY A 128 45.24 33.70 -30.31
C GLY A 128 43.81 33.15 -30.17
N ARG A 129 42.86 33.86 -29.54
CA ARG A 129 42.02 34.96 -30.08
C ARG A 129 41.21 34.57 -31.33
N HIS A 130 39.88 34.41 -31.18
CA HIS A 130 38.85 35.26 -31.81
C HIS A 130 37.42 34.90 -31.34
N ALA A 131 36.50 35.85 -31.46
CA ALA A 131 35.04 35.79 -31.21
C ALA A 131 34.39 37.03 -31.90
N PRO A 132 33.05 37.24 -31.95
CA PRO A 132 31.92 36.42 -31.46
C PRO A 132 30.77 36.25 -32.51
N LEU A 133 29.56 35.85 -32.05
CA LEU A 133 28.19 36.20 -32.54
C LEU A 133 27.26 35.13 -33.19
N LEU A 134 26.00 35.17 -32.71
CA LEU A 134 24.70 34.96 -33.38
C LEU A 134 24.26 33.58 -33.94
N SER A 135 23.36 32.94 -33.17
CA SER A 135 21.97 32.63 -33.56
C SER A 135 21.64 32.03 -34.93
N ARG A 136 21.18 30.75 -34.97
CA ARG A 136 19.92 30.35 -35.65
C ARG A 136 19.45 28.91 -35.35
N ARG A 137 18.17 28.66 -35.65
CA ARG A 137 17.47 27.35 -35.58
C ARG A 137 17.81 26.45 -36.78
N PHE A 138 17.92 25.15 -36.55
CA PHE A 138 17.49 24.08 -37.47
C PHE A 138 16.86 22.97 -36.59
N LEU A 139 15.62 22.49 -36.79
CA LEU A 139 14.95 21.88 -37.95
C LEU A 139 15.64 20.60 -38.44
N ALA A 140 14.94 19.47 -38.25
CA ALA A 140 15.37 18.14 -38.67
C ALA A 140 14.96 17.82 -40.11
N ARG A 141 15.68 16.88 -40.75
CA ARG A 141 15.14 16.01 -41.81
C ARG A 141 15.94 14.68 -41.91
N PRO A 142 15.32 13.56 -42.30
CA PRO A 142 15.96 12.24 -42.39
C PRO A 142 16.28 11.80 -43.83
N LEU A 143 17.23 10.86 -43.98
CA LEU A 143 17.53 10.05 -45.17
C LEU A 143 18.30 8.78 -44.73
N PRO A 144 18.38 7.71 -45.56
CA PRO A 144 17.45 7.24 -46.59
C PRO A 144 17.08 5.73 -46.40
N TYR A 145 16.34 5.16 -47.35
CA TYR A 145 16.06 3.73 -47.52
C TYR A 145 16.50 3.32 -48.93
N ASP A 146 17.11 2.14 -49.10
CA ASP A 146 17.58 1.66 -50.41
C ASP A 146 17.43 0.12 -50.53
N PRO A 147 16.92 -0.44 -51.65
CA PRO A 147 16.70 -1.89 -51.86
C PRO A 147 17.67 -2.51 -52.91
N VAL A 148 17.68 -3.86 -53.09
CA VAL A 148 17.71 -4.60 -54.40
C VAL A 148 17.96 -6.14 -54.31
N ALA A 149 17.15 -6.90 -55.07
CA ALA A 149 17.33 -8.24 -55.70
C ALA A 149 17.70 -9.56 -54.96
N GLY A 150 17.28 -10.71 -55.57
CA GLY A 150 17.76 -12.09 -55.32
C GLY A 150 16.68 -13.15 -55.01
N VAL A 151 15.68 -13.43 -55.88
CA VAL A 151 15.66 -14.44 -56.98
C VAL A 151 15.75 -15.93 -56.56
N GLY A 152 14.76 -16.75 -56.96
CA GLY A 152 14.73 -18.23 -56.80
C GLY A 152 13.33 -18.79 -56.47
N VAL A 153 12.35 -18.77 -57.41
CA VAL A 153 12.05 -19.84 -58.39
C VAL A 153 11.71 -21.21 -57.78
N GLY A 154 10.45 -21.64 -57.91
CA GLY A 154 9.98 -22.99 -57.55
C GLY A 154 8.46 -23.09 -57.48
N GLY A 155 7.78 -23.38 -58.60
CA GLY A 155 6.30 -23.36 -58.68
C GLY A 155 5.68 -24.65 -59.24
N ARG A 156 4.38 -24.83 -59.00
CA ARG A 156 3.50 -25.75 -59.74
C ARG A 156 2.08 -25.17 -59.88
N ARG A 157 1.34 -25.62 -60.89
CA ARG A 157 0.03 -25.08 -61.34
C ARG A 157 -1.14 -25.92 -60.83
N SER A 158 -2.30 -25.29 -60.59
CA SER A 158 -3.60 -25.71 -61.19
C SER A 158 -4.76 -24.77 -60.80
N SER A 159 -5.63 -24.48 -61.76
CA SER A 159 -6.89 -23.71 -61.66
C SER A 159 -7.89 -24.30 -62.68
N PRO A 160 -9.14 -23.80 -62.91
CA PRO A 160 -10.03 -22.89 -62.14
C PRO A 160 -11.51 -23.41 -62.10
N THR A 161 -12.51 -22.50 -62.13
CA THR A 161 -13.98 -22.65 -62.42
C THR A 161 -14.97 -22.80 -61.24
N ALA A 162 -16.23 -22.32 -61.29
CA ALA A 162 -16.85 -21.18 -62.03
C ALA A 162 -18.30 -20.84 -61.53
N GLY A 163 -18.78 -19.61 -61.78
CA GLY A 163 -20.22 -19.19 -61.78
C GLY A 163 -20.82 -18.68 -60.45
N GLY A 164 -21.82 -17.77 -60.43
CA GLY A 164 -22.31 -16.84 -61.48
C GLY A 164 -23.78 -16.35 -61.32
N SER A 165 -24.06 -15.06 -61.60
CA SER A 165 -25.41 -14.44 -61.88
C SER A 165 -26.45 -14.42 -60.71
N ALA A 166 -27.51 -13.60 -60.63
CA ALA A 166 -27.85 -12.17 -60.85
C ALA A 166 -29.14 -11.89 -59.97
N SER A 167 -29.79 -10.72 -59.75
CA SER A 167 -30.10 -9.54 -60.58
C SER A 167 -30.92 -8.47 -59.78
N GLY A 168 -30.86 -7.18 -60.14
CA GLY A 168 -31.93 -6.16 -59.95
C GLY A 168 -32.21 -5.57 -58.54
N THR A 169 -32.72 -4.34 -58.36
CA THR A 169 -32.95 -3.17 -59.25
C THR A 169 -32.83 -1.84 -58.46
N ASN A 170 -32.88 -0.68 -59.14
CA ASN A 170 -32.46 0.63 -58.62
C ASN A 170 -33.46 1.38 -57.71
N LEU A 171 -32.94 2.18 -56.76
CA LEU A 171 -33.41 3.56 -56.45
C LEU A 171 -32.24 4.44 -55.97
N ARG A 172 -32.29 5.76 -56.20
CA ARG A 172 -31.26 6.79 -55.90
C ARG A 172 -31.89 7.95 -55.10
N PRO A 173 -31.12 8.96 -54.60
CA PRO A 173 -29.92 8.85 -53.76
C PRO A 173 -29.95 9.81 -52.55
N ARG A 174 -29.17 9.56 -51.48
CA ARG A 174 -28.73 10.62 -50.56
C ARG A 174 -27.24 10.47 -50.21
N ARG A 175 -26.52 11.60 -50.12
CA ARG A 175 -25.08 11.64 -49.85
C ARG A 175 -24.77 10.99 -48.49
N ARG A 176 -24.00 9.90 -48.49
CA ARG A 176 -23.28 9.42 -47.31
C ARG A 176 -21.81 9.81 -47.44
N PHE A 177 -21.22 10.27 -46.34
CA PHE A 177 -19.78 10.48 -46.25
C PHE A 177 -19.05 9.15 -46.48
N ARG A 178 -17.85 9.19 -47.08
CA ARG A 178 -16.92 8.06 -46.99
C ARG A 178 -16.56 7.85 -45.52
N PRO A 179 -16.66 6.62 -44.96
CA PRO A 179 -15.97 6.35 -43.71
C PRO A 179 -14.47 6.54 -43.96
N MET A 180 -13.82 7.34 -43.11
CA MET A 180 -12.36 7.42 -43.10
C MET A 180 -11.84 6.04 -42.68
N VAL A 181 -10.94 5.46 -43.47
CA VAL A 181 -10.33 4.18 -43.12
C VAL A 181 -9.54 4.37 -41.83
N GLN A 182 -10.08 3.86 -40.72
CA GLN A 182 -9.31 3.71 -39.49
C GLN A 182 -8.22 2.67 -39.78
N VAL A 183 -7.03 3.17 -40.09
CA VAL A 183 -5.79 2.39 -39.95
C VAL A 183 -5.67 2.06 -38.46
N GLN A 184 -6.12 0.87 -38.08
CA GLN A 184 -5.81 0.32 -36.77
C GLN A 184 -4.30 0.11 -36.70
N VAL A 185 -3.59 1.11 -36.17
CA VAL A 185 -2.20 0.94 -35.75
C VAL A 185 -2.26 0.04 -34.51
N PRO A 186 -1.78 -1.21 -34.57
CA PRO A 186 -1.90 -2.12 -33.43
C PRO A 186 -1.00 -1.63 -32.30
N PHE A 187 -1.59 -1.17 -31.20
CA PHE A 187 -0.85 -0.73 -30.01
C PHE A 187 -0.16 -1.93 -29.35
N ARG A 188 1.03 -2.27 -29.85
CA ARG A 188 1.88 -3.33 -29.30
C ARG A 188 2.54 -2.88 -27.99
N SER A 189 1.73 -2.78 -26.93
CA SER A 189 2.25 -2.88 -25.57
C SER A 189 2.99 -4.22 -25.45
N ARG A 190 4.32 -4.18 -25.34
CA ARG A 190 5.14 -5.38 -25.10
C ARG A 190 5.21 -5.73 -23.62
N TYR A 191 4.05 -5.81 -22.97
CA TYR A 191 3.95 -6.44 -21.65
C TYR A 191 2.72 -7.33 -21.58
N THR A 192 2.94 -8.63 -21.80
CA THR A 192 2.01 -9.69 -21.44
C THR A 192 2.61 -10.41 -20.23
N PRO A 193 1.98 -10.41 -19.05
CA PRO A 193 2.50 -11.15 -17.91
C PRO A 193 2.56 -12.65 -18.24
N PRO A 194 3.61 -13.38 -17.81
CA PRO A 194 3.72 -14.81 -18.07
C PRO A 194 2.65 -15.60 -17.28
N PRO A 195 2.14 -16.72 -17.81
CA PRO A 195 1.22 -17.57 -17.05
C PRO A 195 1.90 -18.14 -15.79
N PRO A 196 1.20 -18.30 -14.64
CA PRO A 196 1.81 -18.64 -13.34
C PRO A 196 2.47 -20.01 -13.28
N THR A 197 2.18 -20.93 -14.21
CA THR A 197 2.95 -22.18 -14.39
C THR A 197 4.43 -21.93 -14.74
N ARG A 198 4.81 -20.68 -15.02
CA ARG A 198 6.20 -20.20 -15.12
C ARG A 198 6.69 -19.39 -13.94
N TRP A 199 5.87 -19.06 -12.93
CA TRP A 199 6.34 -18.26 -11.78
C TRP A 199 7.42 -19.01 -11.00
N ASP A 200 7.18 -20.25 -10.58
CA ASP A 200 8.21 -21.11 -9.95
C ASP A 200 9.45 -21.31 -10.84
N ALA A 201 9.28 -21.29 -12.16
CA ALA A 201 10.37 -21.46 -13.13
C ALA A 201 11.13 -20.16 -13.41
N TRP A 202 10.54 -19.01 -13.10
CA TRP A 202 11.15 -17.68 -13.13
C TRP A 202 11.85 -17.39 -11.80
N GLU A 203 11.21 -17.68 -10.65
CA GLU A 203 11.80 -17.59 -9.30
C GLU A 203 13.06 -18.47 -9.21
N ARG A 204 13.02 -19.72 -9.71
CA ARG A 204 14.21 -20.60 -9.81
C ARG A 204 15.30 -20.16 -10.80
N ARG A 205 15.07 -19.13 -11.62
CA ARG A 205 16.07 -18.56 -12.55
C ARG A 205 16.55 -17.16 -12.18
N HIS A 206 15.79 -16.43 -11.36
CA HIS A 206 16.07 -15.03 -10.99
C HIS A 206 16.16 -14.80 -9.48
N SER A 207 15.98 -15.84 -8.65
CA SER A 207 16.47 -15.82 -7.26
C SER A 207 17.99 -15.63 -7.28
N PRO A 208 18.55 -14.57 -6.64
CA PRO A 208 20.00 -14.39 -6.53
C PRO A 208 20.67 -15.39 -5.57
N LEU A 209 19.90 -16.32 -4.99
CA LEU A 209 20.33 -17.29 -3.99
C LEU A 209 20.17 -18.71 -4.55
N GLY A 210 21.30 -19.31 -4.93
CA GLY A 210 21.39 -20.68 -5.45
C GLY A 210 21.11 -21.77 -4.41
N PRO A 211 21.08 -23.06 -4.83
CA PRO A 211 20.76 -24.19 -3.96
C PRO A 211 21.77 -24.36 -2.82
N TYR A 212 21.25 -24.65 -1.62
CA TYR A 212 21.97 -24.52 -0.35
C TYR A 212 22.63 -25.83 0.12
N PRO A 213 23.95 -25.88 0.36
CA PRO A 213 24.57 -26.94 1.16
C PRO A 213 24.20 -26.77 2.65
N GLY A 214 23.99 -27.89 3.36
CA GLY A 214 23.23 -27.96 4.62
C GLY A 214 23.68 -27.08 5.80
N PRO A 215 22.81 -26.91 6.81
CA PRO A 215 22.90 -25.84 7.81
C PRO A 215 24.05 -26.00 8.80
N ASN A 216 25.19 -25.37 8.49
CA ASN A 216 26.32 -25.31 9.40
C ASN A 216 26.05 -24.30 10.53
N ARG A 217 25.86 -24.82 11.75
CA ARG A 217 25.29 -24.08 12.89
C ARG A 217 26.28 -23.11 13.54
N ARG A 218 26.12 -21.80 13.31
CA ARG A 218 26.34 -20.81 14.37
C ARG A 218 25.00 -20.54 15.07
N LYS A 219 24.88 -20.94 16.35
CA LYS A 219 23.70 -20.65 17.19
C LYS A 219 23.82 -19.22 17.74
N GLY A 220 22.71 -18.49 17.72
CA GLY A 220 22.66 -17.10 18.20
C GLY A 220 22.78 -16.09 17.05
N GLY A 221 21.66 -15.84 16.36
CA GLY A 221 21.46 -14.55 15.70
C GLY A 221 20.69 -13.66 16.65
N GLY A 222 21.03 -12.37 16.70
CA GLY A 222 20.49 -11.42 17.68
C GLY A 222 18.99 -11.15 17.57
N ARG A 223 18.54 -10.20 18.37
CA ARG A 223 17.10 -9.89 18.48
C ARG A 223 16.63 -9.29 17.16
N LEU A 224 15.34 -9.47 16.88
CA LEU A 224 14.68 -8.68 15.85
C LEU A 224 14.29 -7.34 16.46
N VAL A 225 14.76 -6.24 15.86
CA VAL A 225 14.44 -4.87 16.25
C VAL A 225 13.65 -4.24 15.11
N LEU A 226 12.33 -4.18 15.26
CA LEU A 226 11.41 -3.65 14.25
C LEU A 226 11.18 -2.16 14.45
N ALA A 227 11.27 -1.37 13.40
CA ALA A 227 10.97 0.06 13.41
C ALA A 227 9.87 0.37 12.39
N SER A 228 8.77 0.95 12.86
CA SER A 228 7.66 1.40 12.01
C SER A 228 7.03 2.67 12.56
N ASN A 229 6.43 3.48 11.69
CA ASN A 229 5.83 4.77 12.08
C ASN A 229 4.94 4.67 13.33
N ARG A 230 4.08 3.65 13.41
CA ARG A 230 3.28 3.35 14.62
C ARG A 230 3.72 2.04 15.28
N LEU A 231 3.54 1.98 16.60
CA LEU A 231 3.60 0.77 17.41
C LEU A 231 2.38 -0.16 17.17
N PRO A 232 2.42 -1.43 17.64
CA PRO A 232 1.27 -2.34 17.62
C PRO A 232 0.16 -1.97 18.61
N VAL A 233 0.35 -0.89 19.39
CA VAL A 233 -0.64 -0.31 20.30
C VAL A 233 -0.81 1.18 20.02
N THR A 234 -2.03 1.67 20.12
CA THR A 234 -2.36 3.10 20.19
C THR A 234 -2.64 3.46 21.64
N LEU A 235 -2.03 4.53 22.14
CA LEU A 235 -2.30 5.11 23.45
C LEU A 235 -3.18 6.36 23.31
N THR A 236 -4.24 6.44 24.12
CA THR A 236 -5.17 7.59 24.19
C THR A 236 -5.22 8.08 25.64
N PRO A 237 -5.11 9.40 25.93
CA PRO A 237 -5.19 9.90 27.29
C PRO A 237 -6.64 9.83 27.81
N LYS A 238 -6.82 9.55 29.10
CA LYS A 238 -8.10 9.59 29.80
C LYS A 238 -8.24 10.85 30.66
N PRO A 239 -9.48 11.29 30.98
CA PRO A 239 -9.73 12.41 31.89
C PRO A 239 -9.19 12.21 33.33
N ASP A 240 -8.82 11.00 33.72
CA ASP A 240 -8.24 10.68 35.03
C ASP A 240 -6.69 10.68 35.03
N GLY A 241 -6.07 11.20 33.97
CA GLY A 241 -4.61 11.27 33.81
C GLY A 241 -3.94 9.94 33.48
N ARG A 242 -4.70 8.86 33.28
CA ARG A 242 -4.17 7.55 32.88
C ARG A 242 -4.24 7.33 31.38
N TRP A 243 -3.44 6.43 30.88
CA TRP A 243 -3.46 6.03 29.47
C TRP A 243 -4.43 4.88 29.21
N GLN A 244 -5.15 4.95 28.09
CA GLN A 244 -5.88 3.82 27.52
C GLN A 244 -5.09 3.23 26.35
N SER A 245 -4.69 1.98 26.47
CA SER A 245 -4.15 1.21 25.35
C SER A 245 -5.26 0.57 24.53
N SER A 246 -5.09 0.57 23.21
CA SER A 246 -5.87 -0.24 22.26
C SER A 246 -4.93 -0.89 21.24
N PRO A 247 -5.25 -2.08 20.69
CA PRO A 247 -4.46 -2.64 19.59
C PRO A 247 -4.50 -1.72 18.38
N ALA A 248 -3.34 -1.42 17.79
CA ALA A 248 -3.27 -0.61 16.57
C ALA A 248 -3.79 -1.42 15.37
N SER A 249 -4.67 -0.82 14.57
CA SER A 249 -5.24 -1.45 13.38
C SER A 249 -4.31 -1.34 12.17
N GLY A 250 -4.12 -2.45 11.46
CA GLY A 250 -3.40 -2.48 10.18
C GLY A 250 -2.71 -3.81 9.90
N GLY A 251 -2.55 -4.14 8.61
CA GLY A 251 -1.95 -5.41 8.18
C GLY A 251 -0.54 -5.65 8.70
N LEU A 252 0.26 -4.60 8.88
CA LEU A 252 1.61 -4.70 9.47
C LEU A 252 1.59 -5.26 10.90
N VAL A 253 0.63 -4.83 11.71
CA VAL A 253 0.47 -5.30 13.11
C VAL A 253 0.04 -6.76 13.11
N SER A 254 -0.97 -7.11 12.32
CA SER A 254 -1.43 -8.50 12.14
C SER A 254 -0.34 -9.43 11.59
N ALA A 255 0.55 -8.91 10.75
CA ALA A 255 1.65 -9.67 10.15
C ALA A 255 2.80 -9.97 11.14
N LEU A 256 3.26 -8.95 11.87
CA LEU A 256 4.52 -9.01 12.62
C LEU A 256 4.32 -9.31 14.10
N TRP A 257 3.21 -8.90 14.71
CA TRP A 257 2.95 -9.12 16.14
C TRP A 257 2.93 -10.61 16.54
N PRO A 258 2.33 -11.55 15.76
CA PRO A 258 2.37 -12.98 16.10
C PRO A 258 3.77 -13.59 16.08
N ILE A 259 4.75 -12.90 15.48
CA ILE A 259 6.13 -13.40 15.31
C ILE A 259 7.04 -12.76 16.37
N LEU A 260 6.95 -11.45 16.60
CA LEU A 260 7.65 -10.78 17.71
C LEU A 260 7.21 -11.31 19.08
N SER A 261 5.90 -11.45 19.33
CA SER A 261 5.37 -11.95 20.61
C SER A 261 5.76 -13.41 20.93
N ARG A 262 6.26 -14.17 19.93
CA ARG A 262 6.78 -15.54 20.07
C ARG A 262 8.31 -15.61 20.11
N ARG A 263 9.02 -14.89 19.23
CA ARG A 263 10.50 -14.88 19.14
C ARG A 263 11.15 -13.99 20.20
N GLY A 264 10.43 -12.98 20.64
CA GLY A 264 10.96 -11.84 21.38
C GLY A 264 11.75 -10.85 20.51
N GLY A 265 11.90 -9.63 21.00
CA GLY A 265 12.54 -8.54 20.27
C GLY A 265 12.25 -7.16 20.85
N VAL A 266 12.46 -6.15 20.01
CA VAL A 266 12.06 -4.76 20.26
C VAL A 266 11.16 -4.30 19.12
N TRP A 267 10.11 -3.53 19.41
CA TRP A 267 9.36 -2.78 18.41
C TRP A 267 9.40 -1.29 18.75
N THR A 268 10.03 -0.49 17.90
CA THR A 268 10.15 0.97 18.02
C THR A 268 9.13 1.68 17.12
N GLY A 269 8.45 2.69 17.65
CA GLY A 269 7.48 3.48 16.89
C GLY A 269 6.76 4.54 17.71
N TRP A 270 5.95 5.37 17.05
CA TRP A 270 5.08 6.32 17.72
C TRP A 270 3.83 5.61 18.31
N THR A 271 3.43 6.02 19.51
CA THR A 271 2.28 5.50 20.26
C THR A 271 0.93 5.98 19.75
N GLY A 272 0.91 6.90 18.77
CA GLY A 272 -0.32 7.53 18.28
C GLY A 272 -0.80 8.71 19.14
N ALA A 273 -0.15 8.99 20.27
CA ALA A 273 -0.39 10.15 21.11
C ALA A 273 0.55 11.31 20.69
N PRO A 274 0.04 12.42 20.11
CA PRO A 274 0.86 13.60 19.85
C PRO A 274 1.14 14.36 21.15
N GLY A 275 2.27 15.08 21.22
CA GLY A 275 2.61 15.98 22.33
C GLY A 275 3.03 15.30 23.65
N ALA A 276 2.66 14.03 23.87
CA ALA A 276 2.98 13.26 25.07
C ALA A 276 4.50 13.09 25.29
N GLY A 277 4.93 13.15 26.55
CA GLY A 277 6.35 13.11 26.91
C GLY A 277 6.94 11.70 26.84
N GLN A 278 8.22 11.57 26.48
CA GLN A 278 8.87 10.26 26.33
C GLN A 278 8.77 9.39 27.60
N ALA A 279 9.08 9.94 28.78
CA ALA A 279 9.00 9.22 30.05
C ALA A 279 7.55 8.83 30.46
N GLU A 280 6.56 9.62 30.04
CA GLU A 280 5.14 9.30 30.23
C GLU A 280 4.72 8.15 29.32
N LEU A 281 5.13 8.18 28.05
CA LEU A 281 4.87 7.10 27.10
C LEU A 281 5.55 5.79 27.51
N ASP A 282 6.80 5.84 27.95
CA ASP A 282 7.55 4.65 28.39
C ASP A 282 6.89 4.03 29.64
N GLY A 283 6.54 4.82 30.66
CA GLY A 283 5.80 4.33 31.83
C GLY A 283 4.39 3.80 31.50
N ALA A 284 3.71 4.38 30.51
CA ALA A 284 2.44 3.86 30.01
C ALA A 284 2.61 2.51 29.29
N LEU A 285 3.71 2.31 28.53
CA LEU A 285 4.03 1.04 27.88
C LEU A 285 4.47 -0.04 28.88
N GLU A 286 5.20 0.30 29.94
CA GLU A 286 5.56 -0.62 31.04
C GLU A 286 4.34 -1.13 31.81
N SER A 287 3.25 -0.34 31.85
CA SER A 287 1.99 -0.73 32.52
C SER A 287 1.14 -1.76 31.75
N LEU A 288 1.56 -2.17 30.54
CA LEU A 288 0.75 -3.01 29.66
C LEU A 288 0.83 -4.52 30.02
N PRO A 289 -0.31 -5.22 30.18
CA PRO A 289 -0.32 -6.66 30.43
C PRO A 289 0.35 -7.46 29.30
N GLY A 290 1.35 -8.28 29.65
CA GLY A 290 2.02 -9.21 28.72
C GLY A 290 3.22 -8.65 27.95
N GLY A 291 3.81 -7.54 28.39
CA GLY A 291 5.04 -6.96 27.80
C GLY A 291 6.27 -7.88 27.83
N ASP A 292 6.27 -8.91 28.69
CA ASP A 292 7.40 -9.78 29.09
C ASP A 292 8.26 -10.40 27.96
N ARG A 293 7.77 -10.44 26.71
CA ARG A 293 8.51 -11.01 25.57
C ARG A 293 8.92 -10.01 24.50
N CYS A 294 8.24 -8.87 24.34
CA CYS A 294 8.58 -7.89 23.30
C CYS A 294 8.57 -6.48 23.88
N ARG A 295 9.76 -5.87 24.03
CA ARG A 295 9.86 -4.48 24.47
C ARG A 295 9.25 -3.58 23.40
N LEU A 296 8.27 -2.77 23.80
CA LEU A 296 7.81 -1.64 23.01
C LEU A 296 8.70 -0.45 23.36
N GLN A 297 9.15 0.29 22.34
CA GLN A 297 9.97 1.48 22.50
C GLN A 297 9.24 2.66 21.87
N ALA A 298 8.79 3.59 22.71
CA ALA A 298 8.12 4.79 22.21
C ALA A 298 9.09 5.71 21.47
N VAL A 299 8.58 6.38 20.45
CA VAL A 299 9.12 7.63 19.90
C VAL A 299 8.10 8.72 20.16
N ALA A 300 8.39 9.63 21.09
CA ALA A 300 7.59 10.82 21.31
C ALA A 300 7.68 11.77 20.09
N LEU A 301 6.53 12.28 19.63
CA LEU A 301 6.41 13.26 18.53
C LEU A 301 5.57 14.44 18.99
N THR A 302 5.96 15.67 18.66
CA THR A 302 5.14 16.86 18.94
C THR A 302 3.91 16.91 18.03
N GLU A 303 2.92 17.73 18.37
CA GLU A 303 1.77 18.00 17.49
C GLU A 303 2.23 18.54 16.12
N GLU A 304 3.18 19.48 16.12
CA GLU A 304 3.81 20.04 14.91
C GLU A 304 4.49 18.96 14.04
N GLU A 305 5.17 17.98 14.65
CA GLU A 305 5.80 16.86 13.92
C GLU A 305 4.76 15.86 13.38
N VAL A 306 3.68 15.61 14.13
CA VAL A 306 2.57 14.77 13.66
C VAL A 306 1.82 15.46 12.51
N GLU A 307 1.65 16.78 12.55
CA GLU A 307 1.13 17.55 11.43
C GLU A 307 2.10 17.56 10.24
N SER A 308 3.37 17.93 10.45
CA SER A 308 4.32 18.22 9.35
C SER A 308 4.96 16.99 8.71
N TYR A 309 5.33 15.98 9.50
CA TYR A 309 5.92 14.74 9.00
C TYR A 309 4.86 13.71 8.61
N TYR A 310 3.84 13.47 9.44
CA TYR A 310 2.81 12.46 9.15
C TYR A 310 1.65 13.03 8.34
N GLY A 311 1.03 14.14 8.76
CA GLY A 311 -0.01 14.82 7.96
C GLY A 311 0.54 15.42 6.65
N GLY A 312 1.72 16.02 6.71
CA GLY A 312 2.43 16.70 5.63
C GLY A 312 3.21 15.73 4.75
N PHE A 313 4.54 15.62 4.95
CA PHE A 313 5.41 14.93 3.99
C PHE A 313 4.95 13.50 3.68
N SER A 314 4.60 12.71 4.70
CA SER A 314 4.18 11.32 4.50
C SER A 314 2.89 11.20 3.68
N ASN A 315 1.83 11.94 4.03
CA ASN A 315 0.47 11.69 3.50
C ASN A 315 -0.03 12.75 2.48
N GLN A 316 0.65 13.89 2.35
CA GLN A 316 0.40 14.92 1.33
C GLN A 316 1.54 15.06 0.31
N VAL A 317 2.69 14.40 0.48
CA VAL A 317 3.77 14.37 -0.52
C VAL A 317 4.06 12.94 -0.98
N LEU A 318 4.61 12.09 -0.12
CA LEU A 318 5.02 10.72 -0.48
C LEU A 318 3.84 9.84 -0.91
N TRP A 319 2.78 9.73 -0.10
CA TRP A 319 1.62 8.88 -0.42
C TRP A 319 0.99 9.20 -1.79
N PRO A 320 0.60 10.46 -2.12
CA PRO A 320 0.08 10.75 -3.45
C PRO A 320 1.10 10.48 -4.56
N LEU A 321 2.36 10.89 -4.38
CA LEU A 321 3.39 10.74 -5.42
C LEU A 321 3.69 9.27 -5.76
N PHE A 322 3.90 8.44 -4.74
CA PHE A 322 4.26 7.03 -4.88
C PHE A 322 3.13 6.20 -5.50
N HIS A 323 1.87 6.60 -5.28
CA HIS A 323 0.72 6.01 -5.94
C HIS A 323 0.41 6.61 -7.33
N GLY A 324 1.19 7.59 -7.81
CA GLY A 324 1.04 8.22 -9.14
C GLY A 324 0.20 9.50 -9.18
N PHE A 325 -0.44 9.87 -8.07
CA PHE A 325 -1.31 11.04 -7.91
C PHE A 325 -0.52 12.33 -7.67
N SER A 326 0.50 12.61 -8.50
CA SER A 326 1.36 13.80 -8.33
C SER A 326 0.59 15.14 -8.36
N HIS A 327 -0.62 15.16 -8.92
CA HIS A 327 -1.54 16.31 -8.92
C HIS A 327 -2.26 16.54 -7.58
N LEU A 328 -2.24 15.56 -6.66
CA LEU A 328 -2.75 15.69 -5.28
C LEU A 328 -1.64 16.03 -4.27
N CYS A 329 -0.37 16.11 -4.70
CA CYS A 329 0.73 16.49 -3.83
C CYS A 329 0.58 17.95 -3.37
N ARG A 330 0.67 18.19 -2.06
CA ARG A 330 0.66 19.53 -1.45
C ARG A 330 1.95 19.74 -0.64
N PRO A 331 3.10 19.96 -1.29
CA PRO A 331 4.37 20.15 -0.58
C PRO A 331 4.44 21.52 0.12
N ALA A 332 5.06 21.55 1.29
CA ALA A 332 5.46 22.76 2.01
C ALA A 332 6.93 22.61 2.46
N PRO A 333 7.73 23.69 2.54
CA PRO A 333 9.17 23.58 2.82
C PRO A 333 9.50 22.84 4.12
N HIS A 334 8.79 23.17 5.21
CA HIS A 334 8.99 22.58 6.54
C HIS A 334 8.62 21.09 6.62
N PHE A 335 7.84 20.54 5.67
CA PHE A 335 7.51 19.11 5.64
C PHE A 335 8.76 18.24 5.46
N TRP A 336 9.71 18.63 4.60
CA TRP A 336 10.95 17.87 4.39
C TRP A 336 11.86 17.91 5.62
N GLU A 337 12.00 19.08 6.23
CA GLU A 337 12.80 19.27 7.45
C GLU A 337 12.22 18.50 8.63
N SER A 338 10.89 18.49 8.78
CA SER A 338 10.19 17.66 9.78
C SER A 338 10.39 16.17 9.50
N TYR A 339 10.30 15.74 8.24
CA TYR A 339 10.50 14.33 7.86
C TYR A 339 11.91 13.83 8.19
N ARG A 340 12.94 14.62 7.90
CA ARG A 340 14.32 14.35 8.32
C ARG A 340 14.45 14.31 9.85
N ARG A 341 13.94 15.32 10.56
CA ARG A 341 13.98 15.43 12.03
C ARG A 341 13.34 14.24 12.74
N VAL A 342 12.22 13.72 12.22
CA VAL A 342 11.57 12.54 12.78
C VAL A 342 12.36 11.26 12.48
N ASN A 343 12.92 11.11 11.27
CA ASN A 343 13.82 9.98 10.96
C ASN A 343 15.06 9.97 11.89
N ALA A 344 15.66 11.13 12.15
CA ALA A 344 16.74 11.30 13.12
C ALA A 344 16.31 10.86 14.54
N ARG A 345 15.14 11.30 15.02
CA ARG A 345 14.63 10.91 16.34
C ARG A 345 14.34 9.40 16.46
N PHE A 346 13.89 8.77 15.37
CA PHE A 346 13.78 7.31 15.31
C PHE A 346 15.15 6.63 15.43
N ALA A 347 16.19 7.18 14.81
CA ALA A 347 17.56 6.67 14.94
C ALA A 347 18.11 6.83 16.37
N ASP A 348 17.83 7.96 17.03
CA ASP A 348 18.24 8.20 18.41
C ASP A 348 17.57 7.21 19.39
N SER A 349 16.25 7.00 19.24
CA SER A 349 15.48 6.05 20.06
C SER A 349 15.92 4.58 19.85
N LEU A 350 16.32 4.22 18.62
CA LEU A 350 16.96 2.93 18.34
C LEU A 350 18.35 2.81 18.96
N THR A 351 19.19 3.84 18.81
CA THR A 351 20.56 3.87 19.36
C THR A 351 20.57 3.63 20.88
N ALA A 352 19.55 4.13 21.60
CA ALA A 352 19.38 3.92 23.03
C ALA A 352 18.96 2.48 23.46
N CYS A 353 18.55 1.60 22.54
CA CYS A 353 18.03 0.26 22.88
C CYS A 353 18.61 -0.92 22.08
N LEU A 354 19.45 -0.67 21.08
CA LEU A 354 20.15 -1.66 20.25
C LEU A 354 21.23 -2.46 21.01
N ARG A 355 21.57 -3.63 20.48
CA ARG A 355 22.74 -4.45 20.82
C ARG A 355 23.46 -4.84 19.53
N TRP A 356 24.79 -4.95 19.62
CA TRP A 356 25.71 -5.18 18.50
C TRP A 356 25.36 -6.37 17.57
N ASP A 357 24.59 -7.36 18.03
CA ASP A 357 24.19 -8.55 17.27
C ASP A 357 22.78 -8.48 16.65
N ASP A 358 22.00 -7.45 16.99
CA ASP A 358 20.61 -7.28 16.57
C ASP A 358 20.45 -7.12 15.04
N LEU A 359 19.31 -7.56 14.53
CA LEU A 359 18.86 -7.35 13.16
C LEU A 359 17.78 -6.27 13.16
N ILE A 360 18.06 -5.13 12.54
CA ILE A 360 17.12 -4.01 12.41
C ILE A 360 16.24 -4.25 11.18
N TRP A 361 14.92 -4.20 11.34
CA TRP A 361 13.96 -4.25 10.24
C TRP A 361 13.12 -2.98 10.22
N VAL A 362 13.34 -2.13 9.22
CA VAL A 362 12.61 -0.87 9.04
C VAL A 362 11.42 -1.08 8.09
N GLN A 363 10.30 -0.42 8.40
CA GLN A 363 9.03 -0.57 7.69
C GLN A 363 8.55 0.75 7.07
N ASP A 364 8.33 0.69 5.77
CA ASP A 364 7.48 1.59 4.98
C ASP A 364 7.96 3.03 4.76
N TYR A 365 7.30 3.73 3.84
CA TYR A 365 7.68 5.04 3.27
C TYR A 365 7.89 6.18 4.28
N HIS A 366 7.49 5.98 5.53
CA HIS A 366 7.68 6.92 6.62
C HIS A 366 9.15 7.01 7.09
N LEU A 367 9.90 5.91 6.99
CA LEU A 367 11.22 5.74 7.61
C LEU A 367 12.34 5.47 6.59
N ILE A 368 12.24 6.06 5.40
CA ILE A 368 13.20 5.82 4.29
C ILE A 368 14.62 6.26 4.65
N LEU A 369 14.79 7.35 5.41
CA LEU A 369 16.10 7.90 5.75
C LEU A 369 16.74 7.22 6.98
N LEU A 370 15.99 6.38 7.69
CA LEU A 370 16.43 5.79 8.97
C LEU A 370 17.70 4.95 8.82
N GLY A 371 17.91 4.30 7.66
CA GLY A 371 19.16 3.60 7.36
C GLY A 371 20.36 4.55 7.33
N LYS A 372 20.23 5.70 6.65
CA LYS A 372 21.28 6.72 6.58
C LYS A 372 21.59 7.31 7.95
N GLU A 373 20.56 7.72 8.67
CA GLU A 373 20.68 8.29 10.04
C GLU A 373 21.38 7.33 11.02
N LEU A 374 21.16 6.01 10.91
CA LEU A 374 21.85 5.00 11.73
C LEU A 374 23.31 4.78 11.28
N ARG A 375 23.60 4.73 9.97
CA ARG A 375 24.98 4.64 9.45
C ARG A 375 25.82 5.88 9.81
N GLU A 376 25.25 7.08 9.73
CA GLU A 376 25.90 8.34 10.12
C GLU A 376 26.23 8.40 11.63
N ARG A 377 25.48 7.68 12.47
CA ARG A 377 25.78 7.48 13.91
C ARG A 377 26.83 6.38 14.17
N GLY A 378 27.47 5.84 13.12
CA GLY A 378 28.51 4.81 13.22
C GLY A 378 27.99 3.40 13.50
N LEU A 379 26.70 3.12 13.29
CA LEU A 379 26.10 1.83 13.59
C LEU A 379 26.23 0.85 12.41
N ASP A 380 27.12 -0.12 12.55
CA ASP A 380 27.33 -1.22 11.58
C ASP A 380 26.40 -2.44 11.83
N HIS A 381 25.18 -2.19 12.28
CA HIS A 381 24.18 -3.26 12.47
C HIS A 381 23.67 -3.73 11.10
N ARG A 382 23.19 -4.98 11.00
CA ARG A 382 22.47 -5.41 9.79
C ARG A 382 21.10 -4.76 9.75
N MET A 383 20.78 -4.09 8.65
CA MET A 383 19.56 -3.33 8.48
C MET A 383 18.85 -3.74 7.20
N VAL A 384 17.58 -4.13 7.34
CA VAL A 384 16.73 -4.54 6.22
C VAL A 384 15.48 -3.68 6.17
N TYR A 385 15.05 -3.29 4.98
CA TYR A 385 13.92 -2.38 4.76
C TYR A 385 12.86 -3.03 3.89
N PHE A 386 11.57 -2.76 4.17
CA PHE A 386 10.48 -3.18 3.30
C PHE A 386 9.48 -2.05 3.02
N LEU A 387 9.22 -1.78 1.73
CA LEU A 387 8.23 -0.81 1.27
C LEU A 387 6.86 -1.49 1.09
N HIS A 388 5.81 -0.99 1.74
CA HIS A 388 4.48 -1.60 1.63
C HIS A 388 3.64 -1.00 0.50
N ILE A 389 3.93 0.23 0.10
CA ILE A 389 3.30 0.97 -1.00
C ILE A 389 4.06 0.76 -2.33
N PRO A 390 3.53 1.16 -3.50
CA PRO A 390 4.27 1.12 -4.76
C PRO A 390 5.51 2.02 -4.71
N PHE A 391 6.51 1.72 -5.54
CA PHE A 391 7.62 2.65 -5.78
C PHE A 391 7.41 3.35 -7.14
N PRO A 392 7.43 4.69 -7.21
CA PRO A 392 7.18 5.43 -8.45
C PRO A 392 8.42 5.48 -9.37
N PRO A 393 8.24 5.67 -10.68
CA PRO A 393 9.36 5.91 -11.59
C PRO A 393 10.00 7.30 -11.33
N LEU A 394 11.24 7.48 -11.80
CA LEU A 394 12.08 8.63 -11.48
C LEU A 394 11.46 9.98 -11.86
N GLU A 395 10.76 10.07 -12.99
CA GLU A 395 10.14 11.29 -13.51
C GLU A 395 8.93 11.78 -12.68
N LEU A 396 8.50 10.97 -11.70
CA LEU A 396 7.63 11.40 -10.61
C LEU A 396 8.44 11.78 -9.36
N LEU A 397 9.46 11.01 -8.98
CA LEU A 397 10.32 11.32 -7.81
C LEU A 397 10.96 12.71 -7.91
N GLU A 398 11.52 13.08 -9.07
CA GLU A 398 12.19 14.36 -9.31
C GLU A 398 11.29 15.60 -9.04
N ARG A 399 9.97 15.41 -8.93
CA ARG A 399 8.99 16.47 -8.65
C ARG A 399 8.97 16.94 -7.20
N ILE A 400 9.65 16.25 -6.28
CA ILE A 400 9.65 16.60 -4.85
C ILE A 400 11.05 16.98 -4.31
N PRO A 401 11.14 17.88 -3.33
CA PRO A 401 12.35 18.05 -2.53
C PRO A 401 12.75 16.74 -1.85
N GLY A 402 14.05 16.50 -1.70
CA GLY A 402 14.57 15.31 -1.03
C GLY A 402 14.58 14.03 -1.85
N HIS A 403 14.20 14.05 -3.13
CA HIS A 403 14.09 12.83 -3.95
C HIS A 403 15.40 12.05 -4.08
N ARG A 404 16.55 12.74 -4.14
CA ARG A 404 17.87 12.12 -4.19
C ARG A 404 18.15 11.43 -2.85
N GLU A 405 17.97 12.16 -1.75
CA GLU A 405 18.20 11.67 -0.39
C GLU A 405 17.26 10.53 0.00
N LEU A 406 16.03 10.48 -0.55
CA LEU A 406 15.10 9.36 -0.37
C LEU A 406 15.61 8.08 -1.07
N VAL A 407 16.16 8.19 -2.29
CA VAL A 407 16.79 7.04 -2.96
C VAL A 407 18.09 6.64 -2.25
N GLU A 408 18.88 7.62 -1.80
CA GLU A 408 20.09 7.41 -0.99
C GLU A 408 19.79 6.66 0.32
N GLY A 409 18.73 7.06 1.04
CA GLY A 409 18.31 6.43 2.29
C GLY A 409 18.06 4.92 2.16
N LEU A 410 17.55 4.49 1.01
CA LEU A 410 17.38 3.06 0.70
C LEU A 410 18.70 2.32 0.46
N LEU A 411 19.76 3.00 -0.03
CA LEU A 411 21.10 2.44 -0.23
C LEU A 411 21.93 2.28 1.06
N HIS A 412 21.47 2.84 2.19
CA HIS A 412 22.11 2.62 3.49
C HIS A 412 21.63 1.36 4.22
N PHE A 413 20.59 0.68 3.70
CA PHE A 413 20.22 -0.67 4.11
C PHE A 413 21.09 -1.73 3.42
N ASP A 414 20.98 -2.98 3.87
CA ASP A 414 21.70 -4.13 3.31
C ASP A 414 20.77 -5.04 2.48
N LEU A 415 19.44 -4.95 2.71
CA LEU A 415 18.39 -5.52 1.85
C LEU A 415 17.20 -4.56 1.76
N VAL A 416 16.75 -4.27 0.54
CA VAL A 416 15.53 -3.49 0.24
C VAL A 416 14.48 -4.39 -0.41
N GLY A 417 13.35 -4.58 0.27
CA GLY A 417 12.24 -5.41 -0.20
C GLY A 417 11.06 -4.61 -0.73
N PHE A 418 10.46 -5.11 -1.81
CA PHE A 418 9.31 -4.52 -2.50
C PHE A 418 8.16 -5.51 -2.65
N GLN A 419 6.96 -5.00 -2.90
CA GLN A 419 5.76 -5.82 -3.15
C GLN A 419 5.78 -6.51 -4.51
N THR A 420 6.17 -5.79 -5.58
CA THR A 420 6.14 -6.27 -6.96
C THR A 420 7.45 -6.04 -7.70
N ILE A 421 7.63 -6.75 -8.82
CA ILE A 421 8.77 -6.54 -9.73
C ILE A 421 8.83 -5.10 -10.27
N ARG A 422 7.68 -4.50 -10.59
CA ARG A 422 7.60 -3.13 -11.11
C ARG A 422 8.22 -2.13 -10.12
N ASP A 423 7.88 -2.27 -8.84
CA ASP A 423 8.35 -1.36 -7.80
C ASP A 423 9.87 -1.53 -7.56
N ARG A 424 10.39 -2.77 -7.63
CA ARG A 424 11.84 -3.06 -7.60
C ARG A 424 12.58 -2.43 -8.80
N GLU A 425 12.10 -2.65 -10.02
CA GLU A 425 12.78 -2.12 -11.21
C GLU A 425 12.74 -0.59 -11.24
N HIS A 426 11.62 0.05 -10.88
CA HIS A 426 11.58 1.51 -10.73
C HIS A 426 12.62 2.04 -9.72
N PHE A 427 12.82 1.35 -8.59
CA PHE A 427 13.87 1.70 -7.63
C PHE A 427 15.28 1.55 -8.23
N LEU A 428 15.56 0.43 -8.89
CA LEU A 428 16.87 0.21 -9.51
C LEU A 428 17.13 1.18 -10.68
N ASP A 429 16.11 1.55 -11.45
CA ASP A 429 16.20 2.54 -12.53
C ASP A 429 16.45 3.95 -11.97
N ALA A 430 15.81 4.32 -10.86
CA ALA A 430 16.07 5.58 -10.17
C ALA A 430 17.48 5.59 -9.53
N ALA A 431 17.87 4.51 -8.86
CA ALA A 431 19.19 4.39 -8.23
C ALA A 431 20.33 4.40 -9.26
N ARG A 432 20.19 3.71 -10.40
CA ARG A 432 21.21 3.71 -11.48
C ARG A 432 21.41 5.08 -12.13
N GLN A 433 20.37 5.91 -12.18
CA GLN A 433 20.44 7.26 -12.78
C GLN A 433 20.92 8.31 -11.79
N LEU A 434 20.55 8.20 -10.51
CA LEU A 434 20.96 9.16 -9.47
C LEU A 434 22.35 8.83 -8.90
N PHE A 435 22.70 7.55 -8.74
CA PHE A 435 23.93 7.08 -8.12
C PHE A 435 24.66 6.07 -9.03
N PRO A 436 25.05 6.45 -10.26
CA PRO A 436 25.73 5.55 -11.21
C PRO A 436 27.04 4.97 -10.66
N GLU A 437 27.72 5.70 -9.75
CA GLU A 437 28.89 5.22 -9.01
C GLU A 437 28.60 3.98 -8.14
N SER A 438 27.35 3.75 -7.75
CA SER A 438 26.92 2.56 -7.00
C SER A 438 26.70 1.33 -7.88
N PHE A 439 26.90 1.42 -9.20
CA PHE A 439 26.67 0.32 -10.14
C PHE A 439 27.93 0.04 -11.00
N PRO A 440 29.00 -0.54 -10.41
CA PRO A 440 30.26 -0.81 -11.11
C PRO A 440 30.04 -1.75 -12.32
N PRO A 441 30.37 -1.33 -13.56
CA PRO A 441 30.02 -2.07 -14.79
C PRO A 441 30.58 -3.49 -14.87
N GLU A 442 31.73 -3.74 -14.24
CA GLU A 442 32.46 -5.01 -14.31
C GLU A 442 31.87 -6.11 -13.40
N SER A 443 30.95 -5.75 -12.50
CA SER A 443 30.42 -6.65 -11.48
C SER A 443 29.50 -7.76 -12.04
N GLY A 444 28.73 -7.46 -13.09
CA GLY A 444 27.61 -8.29 -13.53
C GLY A 444 26.47 -8.42 -12.49
N ILE A 445 26.52 -7.65 -11.40
CA ILE A 445 25.55 -7.67 -10.30
C ILE A 445 24.42 -6.67 -10.63
N PRO A 446 23.13 -7.06 -10.54
CA PRO A 446 22.00 -6.17 -10.86
C PRO A 446 21.64 -5.19 -9.73
N ASP A 447 22.21 -5.42 -8.54
CA ASP A 447 21.97 -4.71 -7.29
C ASP A 447 23.10 -3.71 -6.99
N PRO A 448 22.82 -2.56 -6.33
CA PRO A 448 23.84 -1.54 -6.05
C PRO A 448 24.89 -1.94 -5.00
N VAL A 449 26.00 -1.20 -5.00
CA VAL A 449 27.10 -1.28 -4.03
C VAL A 449 27.41 0.13 -3.49
N LEU A 450 27.37 0.33 -2.17
CA LEU A 450 27.70 1.61 -1.50
C LEU A 450 28.67 1.34 -0.35
N ASP A 451 29.76 2.12 -0.28
CA ASP A 451 30.84 1.96 0.72
C ASP A 451 31.43 0.54 0.78
N GLY A 452 31.41 -0.18 -0.34
CA GLY A 452 31.86 -1.58 -0.44
C GLY A 452 30.83 -2.62 0.03
N ARG A 453 29.69 -2.22 0.62
CA ARG A 453 28.56 -3.11 0.91
C ARG A 453 27.71 -3.31 -0.34
N GLN A 454 27.30 -4.54 -0.64
CA GLN A 454 26.25 -4.81 -1.62
C GLN A 454 24.87 -4.62 -0.96
N ILE A 455 23.97 -3.88 -1.62
CA ILE A 455 22.60 -3.65 -1.18
C ILE A 455 21.69 -4.58 -1.96
N LEU A 456 21.30 -5.71 -1.35
CA LEU A 456 20.43 -6.68 -2.01
C LEU A 456 19.06 -6.07 -2.28
N THR A 457 18.44 -6.41 -3.41
CA THR A 457 17.04 -6.03 -3.68
C THR A 457 16.18 -7.25 -3.99
N GLY A 458 14.92 -7.24 -3.53
CA GLY A 458 14.05 -8.40 -3.70
C GLY A 458 12.56 -8.11 -3.66
N ILE A 459 11.79 -9.07 -4.16
CA ILE A 459 10.33 -9.01 -4.26
C ILE A 459 9.76 -9.99 -3.25
N PHE A 460 9.00 -9.50 -2.27
CA PHE A 460 8.39 -10.32 -1.22
C PHE A 460 6.95 -9.85 -1.02
N PRO A 461 5.98 -10.37 -1.81
CA PRO A 461 4.58 -9.94 -1.72
C PRO A 461 4.02 -10.19 -0.31
N ILE A 462 3.60 -9.14 0.40
CA ILE A 462 3.01 -9.32 1.74
C ILE A 462 1.66 -10.02 1.65
N SER A 463 1.31 -10.78 2.68
CA SER A 463 0.09 -11.59 2.73
C SER A 463 -0.54 -11.54 4.13
N ILE A 464 -1.53 -12.38 4.36
CA ILE A 464 -2.27 -12.50 5.63
C ILE A 464 -2.00 -13.84 6.32
N ASP A 465 -2.40 -13.96 7.59
CA ASP A 465 -2.55 -15.27 8.23
C ASP A 465 -3.79 -15.98 7.63
N PHE A 466 -3.57 -16.78 6.58
CA PHE A 466 -4.65 -17.53 5.94
C PHE A 466 -5.42 -18.41 6.94
N GLN A 467 -4.72 -19.00 7.91
CA GLN A 467 -5.33 -19.95 8.85
C GLN A 467 -6.18 -19.24 9.90
N GLY A 468 -5.71 -18.10 10.43
CA GLY A 468 -6.51 -17.22 11.28
C GLY A 468 -7.78 -16.74 10.56
N TYR A 469 -7.65 -16.15 9.37
CA TYR A 469 -8.82 -15.68 8.62
C TYR A 469 -9.79 -16.80 8.22
N SER A 470 -9.28 -17.93 7.71
CA SER A 470 -10.14 -19.07 7.32
C SER A 470 -10.66 -19.85 8.52
N GLY A 471 -10.06 -19.73 9.71
CA GLY A 471 -10.50 -20.33 10.96
C GLY A 471 -11.60 -19.50 11.63
N ASP A 472 -11.33 -18.21 11.86
CA ASP A 472 -12.30 -17.23 12.39
C ASP A 472 -13.61 -17.24 11.56
N ALA A 473 -13.48 -17.38 10.24
CA ALA A 473 -14.58 -17.44 9.29
C ALA A 473 -15.56 -18.63 9.49
N HIS A 474 -15.21 -19.63 10.31
CA HIS A 474 -16.11 -20.74 10.67
C HIS A 474 -16.65 -20.63 12.10
N GLY A 475 -16.38 -19.53 12.81
CA GLY A 475 -16.94 -19.27 14.13
C GLY A 475 -18.47 -19.10 14.11
N SER A 476 -19.15 -19.62 15.13
CA SER A 476 -20.62 -19.63 15.21
C SER A 476 -21.27 -18.25 15.10
N VAL A 477 -20.65 -17.22 15.68
CA VAL A 477 -21.09 -15.81 15.56
C VAL A 477 -21.01 -15.33 14.11
N VAL A 478 -19.93 -15.68 13.38
CA VAL A 478 -19.74 -15.31 11.98
C VAL A 478 -20.79 -15.98 11.10
N LEU A 479 -21.07 -17.27 11.32
CA LEU A 479 -22.10 -18.02 10.58
C LEU A 479 -23.52 -17.48 10.85
N ALA A 480 -23.83 -17.09 12.08
CA ALA A 480 -25.11 -16.47 12.43
C ALA A 480 -25.29 -15.09 11.76
N LEU A 481 -24.24 -14.28 11.73
CA LEU A 481 -24.22 -12.99 11.02
C LEU A 481 -24.31 -13.17 9.50
N GLU A 482 -23.59 -14.14 8.92
CA GLU A 482 -23.66 -14.49 7.49
C GLU A 482 -25.11 -14.81 7.08
N GLN A 483 -25.80 -15.67 7.85
CA GLN A 483 -27.19 -16.01 7.58
C GLN A 483 -28.12 -14.79 7.69
N ALA A 484 -27.88 -13.89 8.67
CA ALA A 484 -28.64 -12.65 8.80
C ALA A 484 -28.45 -11.72 7.59
N ILE A 485 -27.21 -11.56 7.10
CA ILE A 485 -26.88 -10.75 5.92
C ILE A 485 -27.50 -11.36 4.65
N ARG A 486 -27.39 -12.69 4.47
CA ARG A 486 -28.03 -13.42 3.36
C ARG A 486 -29.56 -13.30 3.38
N ASN A 487 -30.19 -13.36 4.56
CA ASN A 487 -31.63 -13.13 4.71
C ASN A 487 -32.04 -11.70 4.34
N GLN A 488 -31.27 -10.69 4.77
CA GLN A 488 -31.50 -9.28 4.42
C GLN A 488 -31.39 -9.01 2.91
N ALA A 489 -30.50 -9.72 2.21
CA ALA A 489 -30.34 -9.60 0.76
C ALA A 489 -31.54 -10.12 -0.06
N ARG A 490 -32.44 -10.92 0.55
CA ARG A 490 -33.64 -11.48 -0.12
C ARG A 490 -33.33 -12.22 -1.44
N GLY A 491 -32.20 -12.92 -1.51
CA GLY A 491 -31.75 -13.65 -2.70
C GLY A 491 -31.07 -12.80 -3.79
N ARG A 492 -30.88 -11.49 -3.57
CA ARG A 492 -30.09 -10.61 -4.45
C ARG A 492 -28.59 -10.96 -4.34
N THR A 493 -27.87 -10.79 -5.44
CA THR A 493 -26.40 -10.93 -5.49
C THR A 493 -25.75 -9.86 -4.62
N LEU A 494 -24.96 -10.28 -3.63
CA LEU A 494 -24.22 -9.35 -2.78
C LEU A 494 -22.84 -9.05 -3.38
N LEU A 495 -22.67 -7.81 -3.86
CA LEU A 495 -21.39 -7.22 -4.19
C LEU A 495 -20.83 -6.53 -2.93
N LEU A 496 -19.53 -6.64 -2.67
CA LEU A 496 -18.89 -6.08 -1.47
C LEU A 496 -17.65 -5.26 -1.82
N GLY A 497 -17.62 -4.01 -1.39
CA GLY A 497 -16.43 -3.18 -1.28
C GLY A 497 -16.06 -2.97 0.19
N VAL A 498 -14.79 -3.15 0.52
CA VAL A 498 -14.22 -2.85 1.84
C VAL A 498 -12.93 -2.08 1.60
N ASP A 499 -12.94 -0.80 1.93
CA ASP A 499 -11.83 0.10 1.64
C ASP A 499 -11.60 1.05 2.82
N ARG A 500 -10.39 1.62 2.94
CA ARG A 500 -10.21 2.85 3.72
C ARG A 500 -10.72 4.04 2.90
N LEU A 501 -11.13 5.11 3.56
CA LEU A 501 -11.21 6.42 2.91
C LEU A 501 -9.81 6.80 2.40
N ASP A 502 -9.59 6.67 1.09
CA ASP A 502 -8.30 6.89 0.45
C ASP A 502 -8.52 6.92 -1.08
N TYR A 503 -8.11 8.00 -1.75
CA TYR A 503 -8.33 8.18 -3.20
C TYR A 503 -7.66 7.10 -4.05
N THR A 504 -6.67 6.38 -3.51
CA THR A 504 -6.04 5.23 -4.18
C THR A 504 -7.00 4.06 -4.44
N LYS A 505 -8.14 3.98 -3.75
CA LYS A 505 -9.03 2.80 -3.75
C LYS A 505 -10.09 2.77 -4.86
N GLY A 506 -10.17 3.80 -5.70
CA GLY A 506 -11.00 3.78 -6.91
C GLY A 506 -12.49 3.53 -6.62
N ILE A 507 -12.99 4.07 -5.51
CA ILE A 507 -14.40 3.96 -5.11
C ILE A 507 -15.32 4.75 -6.07
N PRO A 508 -14.96 5.97 -6.53
CA PRO A 508 -15.67 6.65 -7.63
C PRO A 508 -15.81 5.79 -8.90
N GLU A 509 -14.73 5.12 -9.32
CA GLU A 509 -14.69 4.23 -10.47
C GLU A 509 -15.56 2.98 -10.26
N LYS A 510 -15.53 2.41 -9.05
CA LYS A 510 -16.38 1.27 -8.66
C LYS A 510 -17.86 1.61 -8.77
N LEU A 511 -18.27 2.77 -8.27
CA LEU A 511 -19.64 3.27 -8.34
C LEU A 511 -20.05 3.55 -9.80
N LYS A 512 -19.16 4.17 -10.59
CA LYS A 512 -19.38 4.42 -12.03
C LYS A 512 -19.48 3.13 -12.85
N GLY A 513 -18.71 2.10 -12.50
CA GLY A 513 -18.82 0.76 -13.09
C GLY A 513 -20.13 0.06 -12.76
N LEU A 514 -20.64 0.20 -11.53
CA LEU A 514 -21.97 -0.28 -11.15
C LEU A 514 -23.10 0.48 -11.87
N ASP A 515 -23.01 1.81 -11.93
CA ASP A 515 -23.99 2.65 -12.63
C ASP A 515 -24.11 2.27 -14.12
N LEU A 516 -22.97 2.10 -14.80
CA LEU A 516 -22.93 1.61 -16.18
C LEU A 516 -23.44 0.16 -16.32
N ALA A 517 -23.18 -0.72 -15.33
CA ALA A 517 -23.70 -2.08 -15.34
C ALA A 517 -25.23 -2.10 -15.25
N LEU A 518 -25.81 -1.29 -14.35
CA LEU A 518 -27.26 -1.13 -14.21
C LEU A 518 -27.89 -0.46 -15.45
N GLU A 519 -27.18 0.46 -16.10
CA GLU A 519 -27.62 1.06 -17.36
C GLU A 519 -27.68 0.02 -18.49
N ARG A 520 -26.60 -0.75 -18.68
CA ARG A 520 -26.39 -1.66 -19.81
C ARG A 520 -27.11 -3.00 -19.70
N TRP A 521 -27.31 -3.51 -18.48
CA TRP A 521 -27.97 -4.79 -18.21
C TRP A 521 -29.16 -4.60 -17.27
N PRO A 522 -30.38 -4.35 -17.81
CA PRO A 522 -31.59 -4.16 -17.01
C PRO A 522 -31.88 -5.30 -16.03
N GLU A 523 -31.43 -6.51 -16.32
CA GLU A 523 -31.56 -7.70 -15.46
C GLU A 523 -30.73 -7.64 -14.17
N LEU A 524 -29.78 -6.69 -14.04
CA LEU A 524 -29.09 -6.38 -12.78
C LEU A 524 -29.92 -5.48 -11.84
N ARG A 525 -30.93 -4.77 -12.37
CA ARG A 525 -31.77 -3.86 -11.58
C ARG A 525 -32.68 -4.67 -10.65
N GLY A 526 -32.71 -4.30 -9.38
CA GLY A 526 -33.43 -5.06 -8.35
C GLY A 526 -32.79 -6.39 -7.94
N SER A 527 -31.74 -6.86 -8.63
CA SER A 527 -31.14 -8.19 -8.43
C SER A 527 -29.70 -8.18 -7.87
N VAL A 528 -28.99 -7.05 -7.95
CA VAL A 528 -27.67 -6.86 -7.29
C VAL A 528 -27.72 -5.77 -6.22
N VAL A 529 -26.90 -5.88 -5.17
CA VAL A 529 -26.69 -4.83 -4.16
C VAL A 529 -25.20 -4.72 -3.87
N LEU A 530 -24.65 -3.51 -3.90
CA LEU A 530 -23.30 -3.22 -3.44
C LEU A 530 -23.32 -2.74 -1.98
N LYS A 531 -22.81 -3.56 -1.06
CA LYS A 531 -22.42 -3.09 0.27
C LYS A 531 -21.02 -2.49 0.17
N GLN A 532 -20.86 -1.19 0.43
CA GLN A 532 -19.57 -0.51 0.42
C GLN A 532 -19.26 0.03 1.82
N LEU A 533 -18.35 -0.64 2.52
CA LEU A 533 -17.74 -0.13 3.74
C LEU A 533 -16.58 0.80 3.37
N VAL A 534 -16.56 1.99 3.97
CA VAL A 534 -15.46 2.95 3.88
C VAL A 534 -14.98 3.26 5.30
N VAL A 535 -13.85 2.66 5.67
CA VAL A 535 -13.25 2.82 7.01
C VAL A 535 -12.64 4.22 7.14
N PRO A 536 -13.01 5.01 8.18
CA PRO A 536 -12.48 6.35 8.40
C PRO A 536 -10.94 6.40 8.43
N SER A 537 -10.35 7.38 7.75
CA SER A 537 -8.89 7.49 7.59
C SER A 537 -8.48 8.92 7.19
N ARG A 538 -7.52 9.51 7.94
CA ARG A 538 -6.80 10.76 7.58
C ARG A 538 -7.73 11.96 7.23
N ASP A 539 -8.86 12.07 7.94
CA ASP A 539 -9.90 13.09 7.80
C ASP A 539 -9.42 14.56 7.94
N THR A 540 -8.33 14.80 8.68
CA THR A 540 -7.67 16.11 8.76
C THR A 540 -7.02 16.54 7.42
N VAL A 541 -6.66 15.60 6.54
CA VAL A 541 -6.03 15.89 5.24
C VAL A 541 -7.09 16.27 4.19
N PRO A 542 -6.99 17.44 3.52
CA PRO A 542 -8.04 17.92 2.60
C PRO A 542 -8.49 16.91 1.55
N ALA A 543 -7.55 16.29 0.82
CA ALA A 543 -7.85 15.35 -0.26
C ALA A 543 -8.66 14.12 0.18
N TYR A 544 -8.68 13.79 1.48
CA TYR A 544 -9.49 12.69 2.03
C TYR A 544 -10.93 13.15 2.28
N ARG A 545 -11.15 14.40 2.70
CA ARG A 545 -12.50 15.01 2.77
C ARG A 545 -13.10 15.22 1.39
N ASP A 546 -12.29 15.71 0.45
CA ASP A 546 -12.66 15.92 -0.95
C ASP A 546 -13.15 14.59 -1.56
N ALA A 547 -12.38 13.50 -1.38
CA ALA A 547 -12.76 12.15 -1.80
C ALA A 547 -14.00 11.60 -1.08
N LYS A 548 -14.20 11.90 0.22
CA LYS A 548 -15.40 11.48 0.97
C LYS A 548 -16.67 12.11 0.37
N ALA A 549 -16.64 13.41 0.12
CA ALA A 549 -17.76 14.14 -0.47
C ALA A 549 -18.13 13.59 -1.85
N GLU A 550 -17.13 13.32 -2.71
CA GLU A 550 -17.36 12.72 -4.03
C GLU A 550 -18.00 11.32 -3.93
N ILE A 551 -17.54 10.47 -3.00
CA ILE A 551 -18.11 9.13 -2.79
C ILE A 551 -19.57 9.24 -2.37
N GLU A 552 -19.90 10.12 -1.42
CA GLU A 552 -21.27 10.28 -0.91
C GLU A 552 -22.20 10.89 -1.97
N GLU A 553 -21.76 11.89 -2.73
CA GLU A 553 -22.51 12.43 -3.87
C GLU A 553 -22.83 11.35 -4.92
N ARG A 554 -21.84 10.51 -5.26
CA ARG A 554 -22.01 9.41 -6.23
C ARG A 554 -22.93 8.30 -5.73
N VAL A 555 -22.86 7.95 -4.44
CA VAL A 555 -23.79 7.00 -3.80
C VAL A 555 -25.22 7.53 -3.87
N ASP A 556 -25.43 8.79 -3.48
CA ASP A 556 -26.76 9.42 -3.50
C ASP A 556 -27.31 9.56 -4.93
N ALA A 557 -26.48 9.94 -5.90
CA ALA A 557 -26.88 10.03 -7.30
C ALA A 557 -27.29 8.66 -7.88
N LEU A 558 -26.50 7.62 -7.63
CA LEU A 558 -26.76 6.25 -8.12
C LEU A 558 -28.02 5.66 -7.45
N ASN A 559 -28.15 5.79 -6.12
CA ASN A 559 -29.34 5.34 -5.39
C ASN A 559 -30.60 6.11 -5.81
N ARG A 560 -30.51 7.41 -6.11
CA ARG A 560 -31.63 8.22 -6.65
C ARG A 560 -31.97 7.87 -8.09
N ARG A 561 -31.00 7.44 -8.90
CA ARG A 561 -31.18 7.05 -10.32
C ARG A 561 -31.87 5.69 -10.47
N TRP A 562 -31.52 4.72 -9.62
CA TRP A 562 -31.93 3.32 -9.80
C TRP A 562 -32.79 2.74 -8.66
N GLY A 563 -32.79 3.33 -7.47
CA GLY A 563 -33.46 2.78 -6.29
C GLY A 563 -34.99 2.74 -6.40
N THR A 564 -35.59 1.78 -5.70
CA THR A 564 -37.05 1.61 -5.56
C THR A 564 -37.43 1.61 -4.07
N ALA A 565 -38.73 1.53 -3.77
CA ALA A 565 -39.21 1.39 -2.39
C ALA A 565 -38.76 0.08 -1.69
N ASP A 566 -38.24 -0.90 -2.43
CA ASP A 566 -37.85 -2.22 -1.92
C ASP A 566 -36.39 -2.61 -2.22
N TRP A 567 -35.65 -1.78 -2.96
CA TRP A 567 -34.27 -2.01 -3.40
C TRP A 567 -33.43 -0.73 -3.34
N VAL A 568 -32.35 -0.78 -2.58
CA VAL A 568 -31.28 0.23 -2.58
C VAL A 568 -30.06 -0.38 -3.29
N PRO A 569 -29.62 0.16 -4.45
CA PRO A 569 -28.49 -0.37 -5.20
C PRO A 569 -27.16 -0.38 -4.44
N VAL A 570 -26.90 0.65 -3.63
CA VAL A 570 -25.67 0.82 -2.86
C VAL A 570 -25.98 1.06 -1.38
N GLU A 571 -25.64 0.08 -0.54
CA GLU A 571 -25.59 0.22 0.91
C GLU A 571 -24.21 0.74 1.34
N TYR A 572 -24.08 2.07 1.46
CA TYR A 572 -22.87 2.73 1.94
C TYR A 572 -22.78 2.74 3.48
N ARG A 573 -21.57 2.57 4.02
CA ARG A 573 -21.25 2.63 5.46
C ARG A 573 -19.92 3.34 5.70
N TYR A 574 -19.93 4.40 6.51
CA TYR A 574 -18.73 5.14 6.94
C TYR A 574 -18.40 4.82 8.40
N GLU A 575 -17.90 3.62 8.66
CA GLU A 575 -17.71 3.06 10.00
C GLU A 575 -16.58 2.01 10.01
N SER A 576 -16.27 1.48 11.19
CA SER A 576 -15.36 0.34 11.37
C SER A 576 -16.14 -0.85 11.91
N TRP A 577 -16.11 -1.98 11.20
CA TRP A 577 -16.72 -3.23 11.66
C TRP A 577 -15.78 -4.03 12.57
N THR A 578 -16.36 -4.83 13.46
CA THR A 578 -15.62 -5.83 14.22
C THR A 578 -15.11 -6.95 13.31
N ARG A 579 -14.15 -7.73 13.82
CA ARG A 579 -13.61 -8.93 13.15
C ARG A 579 -14.70 -9.88 12.66
N ALA A 580 -15.72 -10.13 13.49
CA ALA A 580 -16.79 -11.08 13.18
C ALA A 580 -17.73 -10.57 12.08
N GLU A 581 -18.10 -9.28 12.14
CA GLU A 581 -18.96 -8.63 11.14
C GLU A 581 -18.28 -8.56 9.77
N LEU A 582 -16.98 -8.25 9.72
CA LEU A 582 -16.22 -8.22 8.47
C LEU A 582 -16.12 -9.59 7.81
N LEU A 583 -15.79 -10.63 8.58
CA LEU A 583 -15.72 -12.01 8.07
C LEU A 583 -17.10 -12.52 7.62
N ALA A 584 -18.18 -12.15 8.32
CA ALA A 584 -19.53 -12.50 7.95
C ALA A 584 -19.93 -11.86 6.61
N HIS A 585 -19.53 -10.61 6.35
CA HIS A 585 -19.71 -9.97 5.06
C HIS A 585 -18.85 -10.61 3.95
N TYR A 586 -17.58 -10.94 4.21
CA TYR A 586 -16.74 -11.63 3.22
C TYR A 586 -17.31 -13.01 2.81
N ARG A 587 -18.00 -13.71 3.70
CA ARG A 587 -18.70 -14.96 3.38
C ARG A 587 -20.04 -14.74 2.68
N ALA A 588 -20.82 -13.77 3.16
CA ALA A 588 -22.12 -13.43 2.57
C ALA A 588 -22.01 -12.78 1.17
N ALA A 589 -20.86 -12.21 0.80
CA ALA A 589 -20.67 -11.57 -0.49
C ALA A 589 -20.40 -12.58 -1.63
N ASP A 590 -21.25 -12.53 -2.66
CA ASP A 590 -21.10 -13.29 -3.89
C ASP A 590 -19.95 -12.81 -4.76
N ALA A 591 -19.65 -11.51 -4.71
CA ALA A 591 -18.43 -10.97 -5.30
C ALA A 591 -17.81 -9.85 -4.45
N ALA A 592 -16.49 -9.80 -4.38
CA ALA A 592 -15.75 -8.65 -3.85
C ALA A 592 -15.25 -7.77 -4.99
N LEU A 593 -15.44 -6.45 -4.87
CA LEU A 593 -15.01 -5.44 -5.83
C LEU A 593 -13.82 -4.68 -5.25
N VAL A 594 -12.62 -5.14 -5.59
CA VAL A 594 -11.35 -4.56 -5.18
C VAL A 594 -10.75 -3.82 -6.36
N THR A 595 -11.10 -2.53 -6.50
CA THR A 595 -10.83 -1.73 -7.71
C THR A 595 -9.86 -0.55 -7.50
N PRO A 596 -8.75 -0.68 -6.74
CA PRO A 596 -7.84 0.44 -6.51
C PRO A 596 -7.15 0.89 -7.81
N LEU A 597 -7.01 2.20 -7.96
CA LEU A 597 -6.32 2.84 -9.08
C LEU A 597 -4.80 2.56 -9.05
N ASN A 598 -4.23 2.41 -7.86
CA ASN A 598 -2.88 1.87 -7.64
C ASN A 598 -2.78 1.36 -6.20
N ASP A 599 -2.22 0.18 -5.97
CA ASP A 599 -2.07 -0.41 -4.63
C ASP A 599 -0.80 -1.28 -4.56
N GLY A 600 0.09 -1.01 -3.60
CA GLY A 600 1.33 -1.78 -3.44
C GLY A 600 1.03 -3.26 -3.17
N MET A 601 0.11 -3.52 -2.25
CA MET A 601 -0.54 -4.80 -2.07
C MET A 601 -1.93 -4.59 -1.50
N ASN A 602 -2.96 -5.22 -2.07
CA ASN A 602 -4.30 -5.15 -1.52
C ASN A 602 -4.58 -6.41 -0.68
N LEU A 603 -4.53 -6.25 0.65
CA LEU A 603 -4.80 -7.35 1.57
C LEU A 603 -6.29 -7.73 1.60
N VAL A 604 -7.23 -6.80 1.47
CA VAL A 604 -8.69 -7.07 1.48
C VAL A 604 -9.08 -8.16 0.45
N ALA A 605 -8.47 -8.15 -0.74
CA ALA A 605 -8.63 -9.23 -1.71
C ALA A 605 -8.21 -10.62 -1.17
N LYS A 606 -7.09 -10.69 -0.44
CA LYS A 606 -6.60 -11.92 0.22
C LYS A 606 -7.49 -12.30 1.40
N GLU A 607 -7.98 -11.34 2.18
CA GLU A 607 -8.89 -11.55 3.31
C GLU A 607 -10.23 -12.15 2.87
N TYR A 608 -10.83 -11.58 1.82
CA TYR A 608 -12.04 -12.09 1.19
C TYR A 608 -11.86 -13.54 0.75
N VAL A 609 -10.77 -13.83 0.03
CA VAL A 609 -10.42 -15.18 -0.43
C VAL A 609 -10.24 -16.15 0.74
N ALA A 610 -9.55 -15.76 1.81
CA ALA A 610 -9.35 -16.61 2.98
C ALA A 610 -10.62 -16.85 3.80
N ALA A 611 -11.53 -15.87 3.89
CA ALA A 611 -12.80 -16.01 4.61
C ALA A 611 -13.88 -16.75 3.80
N ASN A 612 -13.96 -16.52 2.49
CA ASN A 612 -15.01 -17.06 1.63
C ASN A 612 -14.77 -18.54 1.30
N ALA A 613 -15.68 -19.42 1.74
CA ALA A 613 -15.51 -20.87 1.69
C ALA A 613 -15.98 -21.53 0.38
N GLY A 614 -15.59 -20.99 -0.78
CA GLY A 614 -15.70 -21.71 -2.07
C GLY A 614 -16.88 -21.35 -2.98
N SER A 615 -17.39 -20.11 -2.92
CA SER A 615 -18.39 -19.63 -3.92
C SER A 615 -18.29 -18.14 -4.27
N GLY A 616 -17.45 -17.35 -3.63
CA GLY A 616 -17.24 -15.94 -3.96
C GLY A 616 -16.47 -15.72 -5.28
N VAL A 617 -16.67 -14.56 -5.90
CA VAL A 617 -15.91 -14.10 -7.07
C VAL A 617 -15.08 -12.87 -6.69
N LEU A 618 -13.77 -12.90 -6.94
CA LEU A 618 -12.92 -11.73 -6.74
C LEU A 618 -12.83 -10.92 -8.05
N ILE A 619 -13.36 -9.69 -8.05
CA ILE A 619 -13.11 -8.68 -9.09
C ILE A 619 -11.94 -7.82 -8.60
N LEU A 620 -10.86 -7.74 -9.38
CA LEU A 620 -9.57 -7.21 -8.92
C LEU A 620 -8.93 -6.25 -9.94
N SER A 621 -8.51 -5.08 -9.49
CA SER A 621 -7.74 -4.14 -10.29
C SER A 621 -6.39 -4.72 -10.73
N VAL A 622 -6.05 -4.57 -12.01
CA VAL A 622 -4.71 -4.84 -12.55
C VAL A 622 -3.59 -3.97 -11.93
N PHE A 623 -3.95 -2.90 -11.21
CA PHE A 623 -3.00 -1.99 -10.55
C PHE A 623 -2.77 -2.30 -9.07
N ALA A 624 -3.42 -3.33 -8.51
CA ALA A 624 -3.09 -3.87 -7.19
C ALA A 624 -1.98 -4.93 -7.31
N GLY A 625 -0.95 -4.88 -6.47
CA GLY A 625 0.11 -5.91 -6.44
C GLY A 625 -0.42 -7.35 -6.29
N THR A 626 -1.58 -7.53 -5.64
CA THR A 626 -2.30 -8.80 -5.49
C THR A 626 -2.64 -9.46 -6.84
N ALA A 627 -2.76 -8.69 -7.93
CA ALA A 627 -3.03 -9.22 -9.27
C ALA A 627 -1.90 -10.12 -9.78
N GLY A 628 -0.66 -9.93 -9.30
CA GLY A 628 0.48 -10.81 -9.61
C GLY A 628 0.36 -12.21 -9.01
N GLU A 629 -0.42 -12.39 -7.95
CA GLU A 629 -0.67 -13.69 -7.30
C GLU A 629 -2.02 -14.29 -7.69
N LEU A 630 -3.07 -13.48 -7.79
CA LEU A 630 -4.46 -13.94 -7.96
C LEU A 630 -5.04 -13.76 -9.37
N GLY A 631 -4.25 -13.27 -10.32
CA GLY A 631 -4.73 -12.81 -11.63
C GLY A 631 -5.43 -13.84 -12.52
N GLU A 632 -5.13 -15.15 -12.40
CA GLU A 632 -5.90 -16.20 -13.10
C GLU A 632 -7.25 -16.49 -12.44
N SER A 633 -7.27 -16.54 -11.11
CA SER A 633 -8.47 -16.82 -10.33
C SER A 633 -9.48 -15.66 -10.35
N ALA A 634 -8.99 -14.42 -10.32
CA ALA A 634 -9.82 -13.22 -10.28
C ALA A 634 -10.39 -12.83 -11.66
N LEU A 635 -11.44 -12.01 -11.65
CA LEU A 635 -11.84 -11.20 -12.80
C LEU A 635 -11.02 -9.91 -12.77
N LEU A 636 -9.95 -9.86 -13.58
CA LEU A 636 -9.09 -8.68 -13.68
C LEU A 636 -9.80 -7.54 -14.42
N VAL A 637 -9.73 -6.33 -13.86
CA VAL A 637 -10.32 -5.11 -14.44
C VAL A 637 -9.32 -3.95 -14.49
N ASN A 638 -9.48 -3.09 -15.49
CA ASN A 638 -8.92 -1.74 -15.43
C ASN A 638 -9.97 -0.81 -14.78
N PRO A 639 -9.78 -0.32 -13.54
CA PRO A 639 -10.78 0.54 -12.88
C PRO A 639 -11.08 1.83 -13.64
N SER A 640 -10.10 2.39 -14.37
CA SER A 640 -10.28 3.58 -15.20
C SER A 640 -11.22 3.34 -16.40
N GLU A 641 -11.39 2.09 -16.81
CA GLU A 641 -12.33 1.67 -17.85
C GLU A 641 -13.64 1.18 -17.22
N SER A 642 -14.64 2.07 -17.16
CA SER A 642 -15.92 1.74 -16.52
C SER A 642 -16.63 0.53 -17.15
N ASP A 643 -16.47 0.31 -18.46
CA ASP A 643 -16.92 -0.91 -19.15
C ASP A 643 -16.26 -2.19 -18.64
N SER A 644 -14.97 -2.14 -18.25
CA SER A 644 -14.23 -3.28 -17.70
C SER A 644 -14.83 -3.69 -16.35
N VAL A 645 -15.04 -2.72 -15.45
CA VAL A 645 -15.70 -2.94 -14.15
C VAL A 645 -17.15 -3.41 -14.34
N ALA A 646 -17.91 -2.79 -15.23
CA ALA A 646 -19.30 -3.13 -15.48
C ALA A 646 -19.47 -4.55 -16.05
N ALA A 647 -18.62 -4.95 -16.99
CA ALA A 647 -18.61 -6.30 -17.56
C ALA A 647 -18.23 -7.36 -16.51
N ALA A 648 -17.25 -7.08 -15.64
CA ALA A 648 -16.88 -7.99 -14.56
C ALA A 648 -18.00 -8.15 -13.52
N ILE A 649 -18.73 -7.07 -13.19
CA ILE A 649 -19.94 -7.15 -12.33
C ILE A 649 -20.99 -8.06 -12.97
N ARG A 650 -21.29 -7.87 -14.26
CA ARG A 650 -22.26 -8.71 -14.99
C ARG A 650 -21.80 -10.18 -15.04
N GLN A 651 -20.52 -10.43 -15.32
CA GLN A 651 -19.94 -11.77 -15.36
C GLN A 651 -20.03 -12.46 -14.00
N ALA A 652 -19.63 -11.79 -12.90
CA ALA A 652 -19.69 -12.36 -11.55
C ALA A 652 -21.11 -12.75 -11.13
N HIS A 653 -22.12 -11.97 -11.52
CA HIS A 653 -23.54 -12.26 -11.24
C HIS A 653 -24.06 -13.47 -12.03
N VAL A 654 -23.63 -13.71 -13.28
CA VAL A 654 -24.06 -14.88 -14.08
C VAL A 654 -23.15 -16.10 -13.97
N MET A 655 -22.02 -16.00 -13.26
CA MET A 655 -20.99 -17.04 -13.23
C MET A 655 -21.54 -18.35 -12.64
N ALA A 656 -21.33 -19.45 -13.37
CA ALA A 656 -21.77 -20.78 -12.94
C ALA A 656 -21.16 -21.16 -11.58
N PRO A 657 -21.90 -21.80 -10.65
CA PRO A 657 -21.39 -22.19 -9.34
C PRO A 657 -20.07 -22.99 -9.38
N GLU A 658 -19.87 -23.78 -10.43
CA GLU A 658 -18.68 -24.60 -10.67
C GLU A 658 -17.45 -23.73 -11.00
N GLU A 659 -17.61 -22.70 -11.85
CA GLU A 659 -16.54 -21.74 -12.15
C GLU A 659 -16.23 -20.87 -10.92
N ARG A 660 -17.27 -20.39 -10.21
CA ARG A 660 -17.14 -19.64 -8.96
C ARG A 660 -16.28 -20.42 -7.94
N ARG A 661 -16.57 -21.71 -7.77
CA ARG A 661 -15.82 -22.59 -6.87
C ARG A 661 -14.39 -22.83 -7.34
N ALA A 662 -14.19 -23.20 -8.61
CA ALA A 662 -12.85 -23.47 -9.16
C ALA A 662 -11.91 -22.25 -9.02
N ARG A 663 -12.40 -21.05 -9.31
CA ARG A 663 -11.68 -19.79 -9.10
C ARG A 663 -11.33 -19.55 -7.64
N MET A 664 -12.31 -19.68 -6.74
CA MET A 664 -12.11 -19.45 -5.31
C MET A 664 -11.14 -20.47 -4.71
N ASP A 665 -11.21 -21.75 -5.09
CA ASP A 665 -10.30 -22.79 -4.63
C ASP A 665 -8.86 -22.55 -5.12
N GLN A 666 -8.66 -22.12 -6.38
CA GLN A 666 -7.35 -21.69 -6.87
C GLN A 666 -6.79 -20.52 -6.05
N ALA A 667 -7.59 -19.47 -5.83
CA ALA A 667 -7.19 -18.31 -5.04
C ALA A 667 -6.83 -18.70 -3.59
N ARG A 668 -7.66 -19.54 -2.96
CA ARG A 668 -7.44 -20.05 -1.59
C ARG A 668 -6.18 -20.89 -1.48
N ASN A 669 -5.85 -21.68 -2.49
CA ASN A 669 -4.62 -22.49 -2.51
C ASN A 669 -3.37 -21.61 -2.67
N GLN A 670 -3.45 -20.53 -3.45
CA GLN A 670 -2.36 -19.55 -3.57
C GLN A 670 -2.09 -18.85 -2.23
N ILE A 671 -3.10 -18.23 -1.61
CA ILE A 671 -2.90 -17.48 -0.35
C ILE A 671 -2.51 -18.40 0.82
N ARG A 672 -2.99 -19.66 0.85
CA ARG A 672 -2.59 -20.65 1.87
C ARG A 672 -1.12 -21.09 1.75
N SER A 673 -0.56 -21.08 0.55
CA SER A 673 0.85 -21.43 0.28
C SER A 673 1.78 -20.21 0.29
N HIS A 674 1.21 -19.00 0.20
CA HIS A 674 1.88 -17.70 0.22
C HIS A 674 1.29 -16.85 1.36
N ASP A 675 1.37 -17.35 2.60
CA ASP A 675 0.85 -16.68 3.79
C ASP A 675 1.86 -15.68 4.38
N VAL A 676 1.41 -14.92 5.39
CA VAL A 676 2.24 -13.90 6.04
C VAL A 676 3.44 -14.49 6.79
N HIS A 677 3.35 -15.73 7.27
CA HIS A 677 4.44 -16.41 7.94
C HIS A 677 5.55 -16.81 6.96
N ARG A 678 5.19 -17.24 5.75
CA ARG A 678 6.12 -17.43 4.64
C ARG A 678 6.77 -16.12 4.21
N TRP A 679 6.00 -15.03 4.10
CA TRP A 679 6.54 -13.69 3.78
C TRP A 679 7.64 -13.28 4.77
N VAL A 680 7.34 -13.26 6.08
CA VAL A 680 8.34 -12.91 7.11
C VAL A 680 9.53 -13.87 7.11
N LYS A 681 9.28 -15.19 6.98
CA LYS A 681 10.36 -16.19 6.91
C LYS A 681 11.30 -15.91 5.72
N HIS A 682 10.76 -15.73 4.52
CA HIS A 682 11.55 -15.50 3.31
C HIS A 682 12.36 -14.20 3.40
N PHE A 683 11.73 -13.11 3.87
CA PHE A 683 12.41 -11.83 4.01
C PHE A 683 13.53 -11.87 5.05
N LEU A 684 13.28 -12.43 6.23
CA LEU A 684 14.31 -12.57 7.28
C LEU A 684 15.40 -13.58 6.89
N GLU A 685 15.08 -14.66 6.16
CA GLU A 685 16.10 -15.56 5.63
C GLU A 685 16.99 -14.89 4.58
N ALA A 686 16.46 -13.99 3.74
CA ALA A 686 17.28 -13.18 2.84
C ALA A 686 18.19 -12.23 3.65
N GLY A 687 17.63 -11.48 4.61
CA GLY A 687 18.37 -10.57 5.47
C GLY A 687 19.46 -11.23 6.34
N ILE A 688 19.27 -12.49 6.74
CA ILE A 688 20.25 -13.26 7.53
C ILE A 688 21.37 -13.86 6.66
N ARG A 689 21.17 -13.98 5.33
CA ARG A 689 22.19 -14.50 4.39
C ARG A 689 23.23 -13.45 3.97
N ILE A 690 22.97 -12.17 4.26
CA ILE A 690 23.93 -11.07 4.15
C ILE A 690 25.13 -11.39 5.06
N ARG A 691 26.34 -11.21 4.52
CA ARG A 691 27.62 -11.53 5.18
C ARG A 691 28.44 -10.27 5.43
#